data_AF-A0A6I6GRA8-F1
#
_entry.id   AF-A0A6I6GRA8-F1
#
_cell.length_a   1.000
_cell.length_b   1.000
_cell.length_c   1.000
_cell.angle_alpha   90.00
_cell.angle_beta   90.00
_cell.angle_gamma   90.00
#
_symmetry.space_group_name_H-M   'P 1'
#
loop_
_entity.id
_entity.type
_entity.pdbx_description
1 polymer ?
#
loop_
_entity_poly.entity_id
_entity_poly.type
_entity_poly.pdbx_seq_one_letter_code
_entity_poly.pdbx_strand_id
1 'polypeptide(L)'
;MSQRVRVRFAPSPTGGLHLGGVRTVLYNYLFARQHGGDFVLRIEDTDQTRFVPGAEAYILDCLKWCGLEPDESVVKPGAYGPYRQSERKEMYQQYAHRLVEQGDAYYAFDTPAELEAMREQYKTPENPSPTYNQQVRQHMRNSLNMELEAARELIAEGTPYVVRIKMPVDEVIGFTDMVRGEVNVHTSQVDDKVLLKADGMPTYHLAVVVDDYLMKITHAFRGEEWLSSAPVHLMLWKKLGWEDSMPAWAHLPLIMGPDGAKLSKRHGNKYGFPIFAMNWTDPVKNEFTEGFRERGFLPEAFVNLLALMGWNDGSGQEIFTLDEMVQRFSMERVHSAGAQFDFEKAKWYNHEWIKRSTAQRLLPEVQQVLAQHGITDCNEQVLLQVIDLVKERCTLLSDFYEQAGFFFQAPASIDTESIKGKWNEQKTLFFTELIRNYELTQLWQAADLEHAFKEIAAVNGLKPGELMLPFRIMLVGGKFGPAVFDIASIIGKEATIARIRRTLKELVPFSPEMAINLFETVAQVSENVFKHFNGKQVKDTELLSLILLRRLNSISISLSTLSSEVNNRFENEFGFGIIARAVLLDQLIVLNLVDIFTRGKEKKLPEEEIHKQLNYASKVRLADGLNQTLAYFTTVNQVKFYAISEPDQFIEKFTNKYKGFLSPDYDPNNGKSNKQPFLKAPFANDLFKETSLQPTLKGLLDVYEQYIYYSKYDHVSILTHELMSEGIFDRKKRINSISERMILHLHLTLYLLKETTPSDNYLNSLIDDFEHYHKSLVENF
;
A
#
# COMPACT_ATOMS: atom_id res chain seq x y z
N MET A 1 -32.57 3.94 52.08
CA MET A 1 -31.56 3.49 51.08
C MET A 1 -31.66 4.45 49.92
N SER A 2 -30.55 5.00 49.41
CA SER A 2 -30.61 5.85 48.22
C SER A 2 -31.18 5.06 47.05
N GLN A 3 -32.03 5.68 46.25
CA GLN A 3 -32.60 5.06 45.05
C GLN A 3 -31.46 4.62 44.11
N ARG A 4 -31.53 3.39 43.59
CA ARG A 4 -30.54 2.87 42.63
C ARG A 4 -30.54 3.74 41.39
N VAL A 5 -29.37 4.22 40.96
CA VAL A 5 -29.23 5.05 39.76
C VAL A 5 -29.65 4.24 38.55
N ARG A 6 -30.54 4.83 37.75
CA ARG A 6 -30.98 4.32 36.44
C ARG A 6 -31.02 5.46 35.46
N VAL A 7 -30.38 5.25 34.32
CA VAL A 7 -30.29 6.22 33.23
C VAL A 7 -30.64 5.54 31.92
N ARG A 8 -30.91 6.32 30.86
CA ARG A 8 -31.25 5.76 29.56
C ARG A 8 -30.67 6.52 28.40
N PHE A 9 -30.26 5.77 27.38
CA PHE A 9 -30.16 6.27 26.03
C PHE A 9 -31.44 5.91 25.26
N ALA A 10 -32.08 6.93 24.69
CA ALA A 10 -33.38 6.77 24.04
C ALA A 10 -33.37 7.32 22.59
N PRO A 11 -32.71 6.64 21.64
CA PRO A 11 -32.64 7.09 20.26
C PRO A 11 -33.89 6.74 19.46
N SER A 12 -34.26 7.62 18.52
CA SER A 12 -35.17 7.27 17.44
C SER A 12 -34.40 6.58 16.31
N PRO A 13 -34.92 5.48 15.72
CA PRO A 13 -34.24 4.74 14.64
C PRO A 13 -34.43 5.42 13.28
N THR A 14 -33.88 6.64 13.13
CA THR A 14 -34.07 7.49 11.94
C THR A 14 -32.82 7.60 11.05
N GLY A 15 -31.84 6.71 11.22
CA GLY A 15 -30.59 6.68 10.46
C GLY A 15 -29.36 6.35 11.33
N GLY A 16 -28.17 6.59 10.79
CA GLY A 16 -26.90 6.37 11.50
C GLY A 16 -26.75 7.24 12.76
N LEU A 17 -26.02 6.73 13.76
CA LEU A 17 -25.80 7.40 15.04
C LEU A 17 -24.67 8.43 14.94
N HIS A 18 -25.03 9.70 15.09
CA HIS A 18 -24.08 10.83 15.10
C HIS A 18 -23.20 10.86 16.37
N LEU A 19 -22.02 11.49 16.28
CA LEU A 19 -21.08 11.66 17.40
C LEU A 19 -21.73 12.19 18.69
N GLY A 20 -22.62 13.18 18.59
CA GLY A 20 -23.33 13.72 19.76
C GLY A 20 -24.24 12.70 20.44
N GLY A 21 -24.83 11.79 19.66
CA GLY A 21 -25.59 10.66 20.18
C GLY A 21 -24.70 9.69 20.93
N VAL A 22 -23.55 9.28 20.35
CA VAL A 22 -22.60 8.39 21.03
C VAL A 22 -22.05 9.01 22.30
N ARG A 23 -21.71 10.30 22.32
CA ARG A 23 -21.28 10.99 23.54
C ARG A 23 -22.37 10.99 24.62
N THR A 24 -23.62 11.16 24.22
CA THR A 24 -24.76 11.06 25.16
C THR A 24 -24.85 9.67 25.77
N VAL A 25 -24.68 8.61 24.96
CA VAL A 25 -24.60 7.23 25.47
C VAL A 25 -23.46 7.08 26.46
N LEU A 26 -22.27 7.56 26.09
CA LEU A 26 -21.07 7.46 26.91
C LEU A 26 -21.28 8.09 28.29
N TYR A 27 -21.80 9.31 28.38
CA TYR A 27 -22.01 9.95 29.68
C TYR A 27 -23.09 9.26 30.52
N ASN A 28 -24.15 8.72 29.90
CA ASN A 28 -25.10 7.85 30.60
C ASN A 28 -24.38 6.61 31.16
N TYR A 29 -23.60 5.92 30.33
CA TYR A 29 -22.88 4.72 30.70
C TYR A 29 -21.89 4.97 31.85
N LEU A 30 -21.04 6.00 31.72
CA LEU A 30 -20.06 6.36 32.75
C LEU A 30 -20.73 6.69 34.08
N PHE A 31 -21.79 7.50 34.07
CA PHE A 31 -22.53 7.85 35.27
C PHE A 31 -23.19 6.64 35.94
N ALA A 32 -23.82 5.77 35.16
CA ALA A 32 -24.42 4.54 35.67
C ALA A 32 -23.37 3.64 36.32
N ARG A 33 -22.26 3.37 35.63
CA ARG A 33 -21.19 2.49 36.13
C ARG A 33 -20.53 3.06 37.38
N GLN A 34 -20.27 4.37 37.42
CA GLN A 34 -19.70 5.05 38.58
C GLN A 34 -20.56 4.89 39.84
N HIS A 35 -21.88 4.91 39.69
CA HIS A 35 -22.82 4.81 40.80
C HIS A 35 -23.34 3.38 41.04
N GLY A 36 -22.77 2.37 40.37
CA GLY A 36 -23.26 0.99 40.46
C GLY A 36 -24.72 0.81 40.00
N GLY A 37 -25.17 1.70 39.12
CA GLY A 37 -26.52 1.77 38.56
C GLY A 37 -26.68 1.04 37.24
N ASP A 38 -27.84 1.23 36.62
CA ASP A 38 -28.24 0.55 35.38
C ASP A 38 -28.30 1.52 34.18
N PHE A 39 -27.75 1.09 33.05
CA PHE A 39 -27.83 1.77 31.76
C PHE A 39 -28.84 1.09 30.85
N VAL A 40 -29.91 1.80 30.48
CA VAL A 40 -31.02 1.29 29.65
C VAL A 40 -30.94 1.83 28.22
N LEU A 41 -31.17 0.96 27.24
CA LEU A 41 -31.43 1.35 25.84
C LEU A 41 -32.92 1.20 25.52
N ARG A 42 -33.58 2.30 25.17
CA ARG A 42 -34.99 2.31 24.75
C ARG A 42 -35.11 2.85 23.33
N ILE A 43 -35.76 2.15 22.43
CA ILE A 43 -35.94 2.59 21.05
C ILE A 43 -37.21 3.44 20.94
N GLU A 44 -37.06 4.69 20.51
CA GLU A 44 -38.15 5.65 20.38
C GLU A 44 -38.65 5.74 18.93
N ASP A 45 -39.37 4.70 18.53
CA ASP A 45 -39.90 4.46 17.19
C ASP A 45 -41.38 4.87 17.02
N THR A 46 -41.87 5.83 17.81
CA THR A 46 -43.27 6.28 17.75
C THR A 46 -43.64 6.99 16.44
N ASP A 47 -42.64 7.56 15.75
CA ASP A 47 -42.80 8.21 14.45
C ASP A 47 -42.41 7.27 13.30
N GLN A 48 -43.40 6.49 12.86
CA GLN A 48 -43.26 5.54 11.77
C GLN A 48 -42.94 6.20 10.42
N THR A 49 -43.18 7.50 10.26
CA THR A 49 -42.87 8.21 9.00
C THR A 49 -41.37 8.48 8.83
N ARG A 50 -40.65 8.54 9.95
CA ARG A 50 -39.19 8.78 10.00
C ARG A 50 -38.39 7.52 10.29
N PHE A 51 -39.06 6.38 10.50
CA PHE A 51 -38.41 5.12 10.75
C PHE A 51 -37.54 4.72 9.56
N VAL A 52 -36.30 4.33 9.83
CA VAL A 52 -35.35 3.86 8.81
C VAL A 52 -34.94 2.42 9.13
N PRO A 53 -35.28 1.45 8.26
CA PRO A 53 -34.86 0.06 8.44
C PRO A 53 -33.35 -0.07 8.64
N GLY A 54 -32.94 -0.93 9.58
CA GLY A 54 -31.52 -1.14 9.91
C GLY A 54 -30.92 -0.13 10.90
N ALA A 55 -31.56 1.02 11.16
CA ALA A 55 -31.04 2.00 12.12
C ALA A 55 -30.96 1.46 13.56
N GLU A 56 -31.93 0.63 13.98
CA GLU A 56 -31.89 -0.03 15.30
C GLU A 56 -30.69 -0.98 15.42
N ALA A 57 -30.48 -1.83 14.40
CA ALA A 57 -29.33 -2.75 14.37
C ALA A 57 -28.00 -1.98 14.39
N TYR A 58 -27.91 -0.90 13.61
CA TYR A 58 -26.76 -0.01 13.61
C TYR A 58 -26.46 0.55 15.01
N ILE A 59 -27.49 0.99 15.76
CA ILE A 59 -27.32 1.50 17.12
C ILE A 59 -26.71 0.41 18.01
N LEU A 60 -27.25 -0.81 17.98
CA LEU A 60 -26.76 -1.93 18.79
C LEU A 60 -25.30 -2.28 18.44
N ASP A 61 -24.97 -2.37 17.15
CA ASP A 61 -23.62 -2.68 16.67
C ASP A 61 -22.62 -1.57 17.04
N CYS A 62 -23.05 -0.31 16.95
CA CYS A 62 -22.25 0.85 17.37
C CYS A 62 -21.93 0.80 18.87
N LEU A 63 -22.93 0.51 19.72
CA LEU A 63 -22.72 0.43 21.16
C LEU A 63 -21.80 -0.74 21.53
N LYS A 64 -21.97 -1.89 20.87
CA LYS A 64 -21.09 -3.03 21.04
C LYS A 64 -19.65 -2.72 20.63
N TRP A 65 -19.44 -2.07 19.48
CA TRP A 65 -18.10 -1.64 19.05
C TRP A 65 -17.45 -0.68 20.05
N CYS A 66 -18.23 0.24 20.64
CA CYS A 66 -17.74 1.18 21.65
C CYS A 66 -17.55 0.55 23.04
N GLY A 67 -17.94 -0.71 23.27
CA GLY A 67 -17.95 -1.33 24.60
C GLY A 67 -19.00 -0.75 25.57
N LEU A 68 -20.03 -0.09 25.05
CA LEU A 68 -21.07 0.62 25.81
C LEU A 68 -22.39 -0.19 25.84
N GLU A 69 -22.30 -1.47 26.19
CA GLU A 69 -23.45 -2.36 26.17
C GLU A 69 -24.48 -2.02 27.27
N PRO A 70 -25.78 -1.95 26.95
CA PRO A 70 -26.84 -1.69 27.92
C PRO A 70 -27.10 -2.88 28.84
N ASP A 71 -27.51 -2.60 30.07
CA ASP A 71 -27.96 -3.59 31.03
C ASP A 71 -29.35 -4.11 30.69
N GLU A 72 -30.19 -3.23 30.15
CA GLU A 72 -31.53 -3.53 29.67
C GLU A 72 -31.73 -2.93 28.27
N SER A 73 -32.23 -3.73 27.34
CA SER A 73 -32.50 -3.32 25.96
C SER A 73 -33.48 -4.26 25.27
N VAL A 74 -33.77 -3.99 24.01
CA VAL A 74 -34.54 -4.89 23.14
C VAL A 74 -33.92 -6.29 23.04
N VAL A 75 -32.59 -6.39 22.93
CA VAL A 75 -31.87 -7.68 22.78
C VAL A 75 -31.48 -8.31 24.12
N LYS A 76 -31.47 -7.52 25.18
CA LYS A 76 -31.23 -7.96 26.56
C LYS A 76 -32.38 -7.46 27.44
N PRO A 77 -33.57 -8.09 27.37
CA PRO A 77 -34.74 -7.62 28.10
C PRO A 77 -34.48 -7.59 29.61
N GLY A 78 -34.88 -6.50 30.26
CA GLY A 78 -34.93 -6.38 31.71
C GLY A 78 -36.36 -6.41 32.26
N ALA A 79 -36.53 -5.91 33.47
CA ALA A 79 -37.80 -5.96 34.20
C ALA A 79 -38.91 -5.05 33.63
N TYR A 80 -38.57 -4.11 32.74
CA TYR A 80 -39.47 -3.04 32.29
C TYR A 80 -39.78 -3.08 30.79
N GLY A 81 -39.47 -4.20 30.14
CA GLY A 81 -39.79 -4.43 28.74
C GLY A 81 -41.31 -4.34 28.46
N PRO A 82 -41.72 -4.17 27.19
CA PRO A 82 -40.87 -4.08 26.00
C PRO A 82 -40.07 -2.77 25.94
N TYR A 83 -38.93 -2.75 25.23
CA TYR A 83 -38.02 -1.59 25.12
C TYR A 83 -38.15 -0.84 23.79
N ARG A 84 -39.11 -1.19 22.94
CA ARG A 84 -39.55 -0.36 21.81
C ARG A 84 -40.85 0.35 22.17
N GLN A 85 -40.98 1.63 21.83
CA GLN A 85 -42.19 2.38 22.16
C GLN A 85 -43.39 2.00 21.29
N SER A 86 -43.15 1.57 20.04
CA SER A 86 -44.21 1.04 19.16
C SER A 86 -44.95 -0.16 19.76
N GLU A 87 -44.26 -0.99 20.56
CA GLU A 87 -44.79 -2.17 21.24
C GLU A 87 -45.55 -1.82 22.54
N ARG A 88 -45.62 -0.54 22.92
CA ARG A 88 -46.21 -0.05 24.18
C ARG A 88 -47.45 0.83 23.96
N LYS A 89 -47.96 0.90 22.72
CA LYS A 89 -49.05 1.79 22.29
C LYS A 89 -50.22 1.90 23.27
N GLU A 90 -50.85 0.76 23.60
CA GLU A 90 -52.04 0.71 24.46
C GLU A 90 -51.78 1.30 25.86
N MET A 91 -50.56 1.13 26.37
CA MET A 91 -50.15 1.62 27.68
C MET A 91 -50.10 3.14 27.75
N TYR A 92 -49.85 3.85 26.65
CA TYR A 92 -49.77 5.32 26.67
C TYR A 92 -51.14 5.99 26.63
N GLN A 93 -52.11 5.39 25.93
CA GLN A 93 -53.44 5.96 25.71
C GLN A 93 -54.16 6.22 27.05
N GLN A 94 -54.10 5.28 27.99
CA GLN A 94 -54.68 5.44 29.32
C GLN A 94 -54.19 6.69 30.06
N TYR A 95 -52.91 7.07 29.90
CA TYR A 95 -52.36 8.27 30.56
C TYR A 95 -52.83 9.55 29.88
N ALA A 96 -52.95 9.55 28.54
CA ALA A 96 -53.52 10.68 27.81
C ALA A 96 -54.99 10.90 28.21
N HIS A 97 -55.80 9.84 28.27
CA HIS A 97 -57.21 9.93 28.66
C HIS A 97 -57.37 10.36 30.13
N ARG A 98 -56.54 9.82 31.03
CA ARG A 98 -56.51 10.26 32.44
C ARG A 98 -56.26 11.76 32.57
N LEU A 99 -55.30 12.31 31.81
CA LEU A 99 -55.04 13.75 31.80
C LEU A 99 -56.25 14.55 31.29
N VAL A 100 -57.01 14.03 30.33
CA VAL A 100 -58.25 14.67 29.86
C VAL A 100 -59.32 14.65 30.94
N GLU A 101 -59.53 13.51 31.61
CA GLU A 101 -60.51 13.37 32.70
C GLU A 101 -60.22 14.31 33.87
N GLN A 102 -58.94 14.57 34.14
CA GLN A 102 -58.49 15.51 35.18
C GLN A 102 -58.57 16.99 34.73
N GLY A 103 -58.90 17.27 33.46
CA GLY A 103 -58.93 18.63 32.89
C GLY A 103 -57.55 19.21 32.57
N ASP A 104 -56.51 18.37 32.60
CA ASP A 104 -55.10 18.68 32.40
C ASP A 104 -54.62 18.51 30.95
N ALA A 105 -55.43 17.82 30.14
CA ALA A 105 -55.34 17.72 28.70
C ALA A 105 -56.73 17.88 28.09
N TYR A 106 -56.82 18.01 26.76
CA TYR A 106 -58.10 18.16 26.07
C TYR A 106 -58.04 17.56 24.65
N TYR A 107 -59.19 17.12 24.15
CA TYR A 107 -59.36 16.69 22.76
C TYR A 107 -59.40 17.90 21.83
N ALA A 108 -58.65 17.85 20.72
CA ALA A 108 -58.67 18.83 19.64
C ALA A 108 -59.00 18.15 18.31
N PHE A 109 -59.92 18.73 17.57
CA PHE A 109 -60.50 18.19 16.34
C PHE A 109 -60.06 18.98 15.10
N ASP A 110 -59.17 19.95 15.26
CA ASP A 110 -58.69 20.81 14.18
C ASP A 110 -58.02 19.98 13.07
N THR A 111 -58.47 20.18 11.83
CA THR A 111 -57.89 19.59 10.63
C THR A 111 -56.56 20.26 10.27
N PRO A 112 -55.68 19.61 9.49
CA PRO A 112 -54.45 20.24 9.02
C PRO A 112 -54.68 21.58 8.29
N ALA A 113 -55.77 21.72 7.54
CA ALA A 113 -56.13 22.95 6.85
C ALA A 113 -56.51 24.08 7.81
N GLU A 114 -57.28 23.78 8.87
CA GLU A 114 -57.63 24.75 9.92
C GLU A 114 -56.39 25.20 10.71
N LEU A 115 -55.44 24.28 10.97
CA LEU A 115 -54.17 24.62 11.61
C LEU A 115 -53.30 25.52 10.74
N GLU A 116 -53.30 25.33 9.42
CA GLU A 116 -52.57 26.20 8.49
C GLU A 116 -53.22 27.59 8.40
N ALA A 117 -54.55 27.65 8.35
CA ALA A 117 -55.28 28.91 8.41
C ALA A 117 -54.98 29.68 9.70
N MET A 118 -54.92 28.98 10.85
CA MET A 118 -54.50 29.56 12.12
C MET A 118 -53.08 30.13 12.05
N ARG A 119 -52.12 29.38 11.50
CA ARG A 119 -50.73 29.85 11.37
C ARG A 119 -50.64 31.15 10.59
N GLU A 120 -51.34 31.26 9.46
CA GLU A 120 -51.30 32.50 8.67
C GLU A 120 -52.12 33.64 9.28
N GLN A 121 -53.24 33.34 9.95
CA GLN A 121 -54.05 34.37 10.62
C GLN A 121 -53.29 35.05 11.77
N TYR A 122 -52.54 34.28 12.57
CA TYR A 122 -51.87 34.80 13.77
C TYR A 122 -50.40 35.18 13.51
N LYS A 123 -49.93 35.10 12.26
CA LYS A 123 -48.55 35.42 11.89
C LYS A 123 -48.33 36.92 11.97
N THR A 124 -47.33 37.32 12.74
CA THR A 124 -46.89 38.71 12.80
C THR A 124 -45.39 38.79 12.58
N PRO A 125 -44.82 39.97 12.28
CA PRO A 125 -43.37 40.14 12.26
C PRO A 125 -42.68 39.72 13.57
N GLU A 126 -43.36 39.91 14.70
CA GLU A 126 -42.89 39.56 16.05
C GLU A 126 -43.15 38.08 16.42
N ASN A 127 -44.08 37.42 15.73
CA ASN A 127 -44.38 35.99 15.86
C ASN A 127 -44.54 35.34 14.47
N PRO A 128 -43.43 35.11 13.76
CA PRO A 128 -43.47 34.62 12.38
C PRO A 128 -43.86 33.13 12.27
N SER A 129 -44.00 32.42 13.40
CA SER A 129 -44.40 31.01 13.44
C SER A 129 -45.34 30.75 14.63
N PRO A 130 -46.60 31.20 14.55
CA PRO A 130 -47.57 31.02 15.63
C PRO A 130 -47.78 29.55 15.99
N THR A 131 -47.91 29.29 17.29
CA THR A 131 -48.11 27.95 17.84
C THR A 131 -49.49 27.83 18.49
N TYR A 132 -49.97 26.59 18.61
CA TYR A 132 -51.24 26.29 19.27
C TYR A 132 -51.05 26.40 20.79
N ASN A 133 -51.32 27.57 21.37
CA ASN A 133 -50.99 27.89 22.76
C ASN A 133 -52.21 28.38 23.56
N GLN A 134 -51.96 28.88 24.77
CA GLN A 134 -52.99 29.41 25.68
C GLN A 134 -53.88 30.51 25.10
N GLN A 135 -53.36 31.32 24.16
CA GLN A 135 -54.10 32.40 23.51
C GLN A 135 -54.96 31.87 22.36
N VAL A 136 -54.36 31.01 21.53
CA VAL A 136 -55.00 30.49 20.32
C VAL A 136 -56.06 29.45 20.66
N ARG A 137 -55.86 28.61 21.69
CA ARG A 137 -56.74 27.47 21.99
C ARG A 137 -58.21 27.82 22.22
N GLN A 138 -58.53 29.05 22.62
CA GLN A 138 -59.92 29.51 22.83
C GLN A 138 -60.69 29.76 21.52
N HIS A 139 -60.00 29.78 20.38
CA HIS A 139 -60.56 30.06 19.06
C HIS A 139 -60.54 28.85 18.12
N MET A 140 -60.10 27.70 18.62
CA MET A 140 -59.91 26.48 17.84
C MET A 140 -60.99 25.44 18.14
N ARG A 141 -61.12 24.41 17.30
CA ARG A 141 -62.14 23.36 17.43
C ARG A 141 -61.68 22.27 18.40
N ASN A 142 -61.88 22.50 19.69
CA ASN A 142 -61.46 21.59 20.74
C ASN A 142 -62.44 21.54 21.91
N SER A 143 -62.29 20.54 22.77
CA SER A 143 -63.14 20.26 23.95
C SER A 143 -63.06 21.28 25.09
N LEU A 144 -62.25 22.34 24.97
CA LEU A 144 -62.35 23.50 25.87
C LEU A 144 -63.42 24.52 25.40
N ASN A 145 -63.77 24.50 24.11
CA ASN A 145 -64.71 25.43 23.47
C ASN A 145 -66.01 24.73 23.05
N MET A 146 -66.25 23.51 23.52
CA MET A 146 -67.48 22.74 23.34
C MET A 146 -67.71 21.86 24.56
N GLU A 147 -68.95 21.43 24.77
CA GLU A 147 -69.27 20.49 25.84
C GLU A 147 -68.52 19.16 25.67
N LEU A 148 -68.05 18.57 26.77
CA LEU A 148 -67.29 17.33 26.75
C LEU A 148 -68.11 16.16 26.15
N GLU A 149 -69.42 16.13 26.37
CA GLU A 149 -70.30 15.12 25.77
C GLU A 149 -70.37 15.27 24.24
N ALA A 150 -70.46 16.50 23.72
CA ALA A 150 -70.41 16.74 22.28
C ALA A 150 -69.05 16.32 21.68
N ALA A 151 -67.96 16.55 22.40
CA ALA A 151 -66.64 16.04 22.00
C ALA A 151 -66.60 14.50 21.99
N ARG A 152 -67.24 13.82 22.95
CA ARG A 152 -67.34 12.36 22.98
C ARG A 152 -68.21 11.81 21.85
N GLU A 153 -69.30 12.50 21.50
CA GLU A 153 -70.13 12.17 20.33
C GLU A 153 -69.31 12.25 19.03
N LEU A 154 -68.56 13.33 18.81
CA LEU A 154 -67.65 13.44 17.66
C LEU A 154 -66.64 12.29 17.58
N ILE A 155 -66.09 11.88 18.72
CA ILE A 155 -65.19 10.73 18.82
C ILE A 155 -65.92 9.43 18.48
N ALA A 156 -67.13 9.23 19.00
CA ALA A 156 -67.95 8.04 18.74
C ALA A 156 -68.38 7.93 17.26
N GLU A 157 -68.57 9.06 16.59
CA GLU A 157 -68.83 9.18 15.15
C GLU A 157 -67.59 8.94 14.28
N GLY A 158 -66.41 8.75 14.90
CA GLY A 158 -65.15 8.49 14.20
C GLY A 158 -64.45 9.73 13.69
N THR A 159 -64.78 10.92 14.20
CA THR A 159 -64.08 12.17 13.85
C THR A 159 -62.62 12.09 14.32
N PRO A 160 -61.62 12.28 13.43
CA PRO A 160 -60.22 12.29 13.82
C PRO A 160 -59.93 13.39 14.86
N TYR A 161 -59.16 13.06 15.89
CA TYR A 161 -58.81 13.99 16.96
C TYR A 161 -57.38 13.75 17.47
N VAL A 162 -56.85 14.72 18.19
CA VAL A 162 -55.61 14.59 18.95
C VAL A 162 -55.85 14.96 20.41
N VAL A 163 -55.00 14.48 21.32
CA VAL A 163 -54.99 14.94 22.72
C VAL A 163 -53.85 15.94 22.89
N ARG A 164 -54.13 17.12 23.42
CA ARG A 164 -53.14 18.16 23.72
C ARG A 164 -53.02 18.39 25.22
N ILE A 165 -51.81 18.65 25.70
CA ILE A 165 -51.61 19.13 27.08
C ILE A 165 -52.21 20.52 27.23
N LYS A 166 -52.88 20.79 28.36
CA LYS A 166 -53.35 22.12 28.71
C LYS A 166 -52.28 22.83 29.53
N MET A 167 -51.49 23.70 28.89
CA MET A 167 -50.49 24.49 29.62
C MET A 167 -51.19 25.53 30.52
N PRO A 168 -50.68 25.77 31.74
CA PRO A 168 -51.24 26.77 32.65
C PRO A 168 -50.95 28.18 32.16
N VAL A 169 -51.79 29.12 32.57
CA VAL A 169 -51.74 30.51 32.11
C VAL A 169 -50.87 31.35 33.04
N ASP A 170 -49.92 32.07 32.44
CA ASP A 170 -49.06 33.05 33.10
C ASP A 170 -48.30 32.50 34.32
N GLU A 171 -47.71 31.30 34.15
CA GLU A 171 -46.85 30.66 35.14
C GLU A 171 -45.38 30.69 34.70
N VAL A 172 -44.46 30.61 35.66
CA VAL A 172 -43.03 30.36 35.42
C VAL A 172 -42.73 28.93 35.82
N ILE A 173 -42.26 28.13 34.87
CA ILE A 173 -41.79 26.77 35.10
C ILE A 173 -40.27 26.84 35.27
N GLY A 174 -39.80 26.59 36.50
CA GLY A 174 -38.40 26.55 36.86
C GLY A 174 -37.92 25.12 37.15
N PHE A 175 -36.68 24.81 36.76
CA PHE A 175 -35.99 23.59 37.20
C PHE A 175 -34.47 23.79 37.19
N THR A 176 -33.78 23.00 38.00
CA THR A 176 -32.32 22.94 38.02
C THR A 176 -31.84 21.83 37.08
N ASP A 177 -31.12 22.21 36.03
CA ASP A 177 -30.40 21.29 35.15
C ASP A 177 -28.97 21.07 35.66
N MET A 178 -28.49 19.83 35.64
CA MET A 178 -27.15 19.49 36.12
C MET A 178 -26.01 20.13 35.29
N VAL A 179 -26.27 20.55 34.05
CA VAL A 179 -25.29 21.22 33.17
C VAL A 179 -25.62 22.71 33.01
N ARG A 180 -26.90 23.04 32.83
CA ARG A 180 -27.36 24.42 32.53
C ARG A 180 -27.64 25.25 33.78
N GLY A 181 -27.65 24.63 34.97
CA GLY A 181 -28.03 25.31 36.21
C GLY A 181 -29.52 25.65 36.24
N GLU A 182 -29.87 26.76 36.88
CA GLU A 182 -31.26 27.23 36.99
C GLU A 182 -31.81 27.67 35.63
N VAL A 183 -32.87 27.01 35.17
CA VAL A 183 -33.59 27.33 33.94
C VAL A 183 -35.03 27.70 34.27
N ASN A 184 -35.46 28.88 33.83
CA ASN A 184 -36.82 29.39 34.04
C ASN A 184 -37.45 29.72 32.69
N VAL A 185 -38.65 29.19 32.45
CA VAL A 185 -39.42 29.43 31.22
C VAL A 185 -40.83 29.87 31.57
N HIS A 186 -41.28 30.97 30.98
CA HIS A 186 -42.64 31.46 31.13
C HIS A 186 -43.59 30.67 30.22
N THR A 187 -44.76 30.24 30.71
CA THR A 187 -45.68 29.38 29.94
C THR A 187 -46.25 30.03 28.70
N SER A 188 -46.24 31.36 28.60
CA SER A 188 -46.59 32.07 27.36
C SER A 188 -45.70 31.72 26.15
N GLN A 189 -44.50 31.19 26.39
CA GLN A 189 -43.56 30.75 25.34
C GLN A 189 -43.72 29.27 24.99
N VAL A 190 -44.62 28.56 25.66
CA VAL A 190 -44.82 27.12 25.53
C VAL A 190 -46.19 26.87 24.91
N ASP A 191 -46.25 25.97 23.93
CA ASP A 191 -47.48 25.60 23.25
C ASP A 191 -48.15 24.37 23.89
N ASP A 192 -49.45 24.23 23.63
CA ASP A 192 -50.26 23.07 24.02
C ASP A 192 -49.89 21.90 23.08
N LYS A 193 -48.76 21.26 23.37
CA LYS A 193 -48.20 20.15 22.59
C LYS A 193 -49.19 18.99 22.49
N VAL A 194 -49.20 18.36 21.31
CA VAL A 194 -49.91 17.10 21.09
C VAL A 194 -49.22 15.99 21.91
N LEU A 195 -50.00 15.25 22.69
CA LEU A 195 -49.60 14.09 23.48
C LEU A 195 -49.97 12.77 22.79
N LEU A 196 -51.13 12.74 22.14
CA LEU A 196 -51.65 11.57 21.42
C LEU A 196 -52.11 12.00 20.02
N LYS A 197 -51.62 11.30 19.00
CA LYS A 197 -51.98 11.53 17.59
C LYS A 197 -53.33 10.85 17.25
N ALA A 198 -53.90 11.20 16.09
CA ALA A 198 -55.16 10.65 15.61
C ALA A 198 -55.12 9.14 15.30
N ASP A 199 -53.94 8.60 15.02
CA ASP A 199 -53.71 7.15 14.86
C ASP A 199 -53.66 6.40 16.22
N GLY A 200 -53.84 7.11 17.34
CA GLY A 200 -53.76 6.60 18.70
C GLY A 200 -52.33 6.32 19.17
N MET A 201 -51.30 6.68 18.41
CA MET A 201 -49.91 6.61 18.88
C MET A 201 -49.56 7.83 19.73
N PRO A 202 -48.79 7.68 20.81
CA PRO A 202 -48.28 8.84 21.54
C PRO A 202 -47.32 9.65 20.66
N THR A 203 -47.15 10.92 21.01
CA THR A 203 -45.98 11.68 20.58
C THR A 203 -44.80 11.38 21.52
N TYR A 204 -43.60 11.79 21.11
CA TYR A 204 -42.40 11.73 21.94
C TYR A 204 -42.64 12.26 23.37
N HIS A 205 -43.34 13.39 23.52
CA HIS A 205 -43.53 14.06 24.81
C HIS A 205 -44.27 13.20 25.84
N LEU A 206 -45.33 12.50 25.43
CA LEU A 206 -46.05 11.61 26.34
C LEU A 206 -45.26 10.32 26.58
N ALA A 207 -44.74 9.70 25.51
CA ALA A 207 -44.07 8.42 25.59
C ALA A 207 -42.81 8.47 26.48
N VAL A 208 -41.98 9.52 26.34
CA VAL A 208 -40.76 9.69 27.13
C VAL A 208 -41.03 9.83 28.62
N VAL A 209 -42.05 10.61 29.02
CA VAL A 209 -42.39 10.83 30.44
C VAL A 209 -42.97 9.56 31.05
N VAL A 210 -43.89 8.91 30.35
CA VAL A 210 -44.49 7.65 30.80
C VAL A 210 -43.43 6.58 30.95
N ASP A 211 -42.55 6.40 29.96
CA ASP A 211 -41.53 5.36 30.04
C ASP A 211 -40.42 5.68 31.05
N ASP A 212 -40.02 6.94 31.20
CA ASP A 212 -39.04 7.31 32.22
C ASP A 212 -39.60 7.02 33.64
N TYR A 213 -40.90 7.25 33.88
CA TYR A 213 -41.56 6.85 35.13
C TYR A 213 -41.68 5.33 35.31
N LEU A 214 -42.11 4.62 34.27
CA LEU A 214 -42.33 3.18 34.34
C LEU A 214 -41.02 2.38 34.43
N MET A 215 -39.98 2.82 33.73
CA MET A 215 -38.64 2.23 33.76
C MET A 215 -37.78 2.72 34.93
N LYS A 216 -38.36 3.55 35.82
CA LYS A 216 -37.73 4.06 37.05
C LYS A 216 -36.44 4.83 36.79
N ILE A 217 -36.43 5.64 35.72
CA ILE A 217 -35.29 6.48 35.37
C ILE A 217 -35.12 7.56 36.45
N THR A 218 -33.88 7.69 36.92
CA THR A 218 -33.49 8.64 37.98
C THR A 218 -32.77 9.86 37.44
N HIS A 219 -32.07 9.72 36.30
CA HIS A 219 -31.37 10.82 35.65
C HIS A 219 -31.61 10.73 34.13
N ALA A 220 -32.08 11.83 33.55
CA ALA A 220 -32.45 11.93 32.15
C ALA A 220 -31.42 12.79 31.39
N PHE A 221 -30.35 12.15 30.95
CA PHE A 221 -29.31 12.81 30.16
C PHE A 221 -29.68 12.81 28.67
N ARG A 222 -29.59 13.97 28.02
CA ARG A 222 -29.91 14.13 26.59
C ARG A 222 -29.25 15.37 26.01
N GLY A 223 -29.28 15.52 24.68
CA GLY A 223 -28.79 16.73 24.02
C GLY A 223 -29.64 17.97 24.34
N GLU A 224 -29.01 19.15 24.30
CA GLU A 224 -29.66 20.44 24.58
C GLU A 224 -30.78 20.82 23.60
N GLU A 225 -30.88 20.16 22.44
CA GLU A 225 -32.02 20.35 21.54
C GLU A 225 -33.37 20.06 22.21
N TRP A 226 -33.38 19.27 23.29
CA TRP A 226 -34.56 18.93 24.07
C TRP A 226 -34.84 19.89 25.22
N LEU A 227 -33.98 20.88 25.47
CA LEU A 227 -34.12 21.84 26.57
C LEU A 227 -35.41 22.65 26.43
N SER A 228 -35.74 23.07 25.20
CA SER A 228 -37.00 23.78 24.89
C SER A 228 -38.26 22.95 25.16
N SER A 229 -38.14 21.62 25.21
CA SER A 229 -39.25 20.71 25.52
C SER A 229 -39.33 20.37 27.03
N ALA A 230 -38.34 20.76 27.83
CA ALA A 230 -38.34 20.49 29.27
C ALA A 230 -39.60 21.00 29.99
N PRO A 231 -40.10 22.24 29.75
CA PRO A 231 -41.31 22.74 30.42
C PRO A 231 -42.53 21.84 30.23
N VAL A 232 -42.72 21.29 29.02
CA VAL A 232 -43.82 20.36 28.71
C VAL A 232 -43.67 19.06 29.50
N HIS A 233 -42.47 18.50 29.58
CA HIS A 233 -42.24 17.26 30.33
C HIS A 233 -42.42 17.47 31.84
N LEU A 234 -41.88 18.56 32.39
CA LEU A 234 -42.07 18.92 33.80
C LEU A 234 -43.56 19.02 34.14
N MET A 235 -44.35 19.67 33.29
CA MET A 235 -45.80 19.74 33.47
C MET A 235 -46.49 18.40 33.35
N LEU A 236 -46.04 17.51 32.45
CA LEU A 236 -46.58 16.14 32.38
C LEU A 236 -46.30 15.36 33.66
N TRP A 237 -45.07 15.40 34.17
CA TRP A 237 -44.72 14.76 35.45
C TRP A 237 -45.58 15.31 36.60
N LYS A 238 -45.77 16.63 36.66
CA LYS A 238 -46.65 17.32 37.62
C LYS A 238 -48.10 16.85 37.54
N LYS A 239 -48.71 16.96 36.36
CA LYS A 239 -50.13 16.65 36.13
C LYS A 239 -50.45 15.16 36.31
N LEU A 240 -49.50 14.28 36.02
CA LEU A 240 -49.63 12.84 36.28
C LEU A 240 -49.43 12.46 37.77
N GLY A 241 -49.02 13.43 38.61
CA GLY A 241 -48.78 13.23 40.04
C GLY A 241 -47.48 12.46 40.33
N TRP A 242 -46.46 12.64 39.49
CA TRP A 242 -45.19 11.90 39.55
C TRP A 242 -44.00 12.76 39.96
N GLU A 243 -44.22 13.99 40.44
CA GLU A 243 -43.16 14.94 40.81
C GLU A 243 -42.10 14.34 41.75
N ASP A 244 -42.53 13.59 42.77
CA ASP A 244 -41.64 12.95 43.75
C ASP A 244 -40.72 11.88 43.15
N SER A 245 -41.04 11.38 41.95
CA SER A 245 -40.26 10.37 41.22
C SER A 245 -39.61 10.92 39.95
N MET A 246 -39.64 12.24 39.75
CA MET A 246 -39.09 12.88 38.56
C MET A 246 -37.56 12.71 38.50
N PRO A 247 -36.98 12.38 37.33
CA PRO A 247 -35.54 12.27 37.20
C PRO A 247 -34.87 13.64 37.34
N ALA A 248 -33.61 13.64 37.78
CA ALA A 248 -32.73 14.77 37.59
C ALA A 248 -32.42 14.96 36.09
N TRP A 249 -32.31 16.20 35.63
CA TRP A 249 -32.18 16.54 34.21
C TRP A 249 -30.75 17.00 33.88
N ALA A 250 -30.22 16.55 32.75
CA ALA A 250 -28.96 17.07 32.22
C ALA A 250 -29.05 17.25 30.69
N HIS A 251 -28.89 18.50 30.24
CA HIS A 251 -28.91 18.85 28.82
C HIS A 251 -27.49 19.13 28.30
N LEU A 252 -26.91 18.12 27.65
CA LEU A 252 -25.54 18.12 27.12
C LEU A 252 -25.41 19.10 25.94
N PRO A 253 -24.39 19.96 25.91
CA PRO A 253 -24.22 20.97 24.85
C PRO A 253 -23.86 20.32 23.51
N LEU A 254 -24.32 20.90 22.41
CA LEU A 254 -24.05 20.40 21.06
C LEU A 254 -22.54 20.31 20.80
N ILE A 255 -22.17 19.33 19.98
CA ILE A 255 -20.84 19.30 19.37
C ILE A 255 -20.84 20.30 18.23
N MET A 256 -19.87 21.20 18.25
CA MET A 256 -19.72 22.28 17.27
C MET A 256 -18.80 21.83 16.13
N GLY A 257 -19.09 22.28 14.91
CA GLY A 257 -18.23 22.11 13.75
C GLY A 257 -17.08 23.11 13.72
N PRO A 258 -16.17 22.99 12.74
CA PRO A 258 -15.03 23.90 12.57
C PRO A 258 -15.43 25.38 12.39
N ASP A 259 -16.65 25.65 11.95
CA ASP A 259 -17.21 26.99 11.73
C ASP A 259 -17.99 27.56 12.94
N GLY A 260 -18.05 26.81 14.04
CA GLY A 260 -18.81 27.19 15.24
C GLY A 260 -20.31 26.94 15.14
N ALA A 261 -20.82 26.34 14.05
CA ALA A 261 -22.20 25.87 13.96
C ALA A 261 -22.35 24.44 14.50
N LYS A 262 -23.59 23.93 14.63
CA LYS A 262 -23.82 22.52 15.02
C LYS A 262 -23.12 21.57 14.04
N LEU A 263 -22.37 20.58 14.55
CA LEU A 263 -21.72 19.58 13.71
C LEU A 263 -22.76 18.83 12.85
N SER A 264 -22.47 18.65 11.56
CA SER A 264 -23.41 18.12 10.58
C SER A 264 -22.69 17.31 9.50
N LYS A 265 -23.45 16.56 8.69
CA LYS A 265 -22.92 15.82 7.52
C LYS A 265 -22.15 16.73 6.55
N ARG A 266 -22.60 17.98 6.40
CA ARG A 266 -21.97 18.96 5.49
C ARG A 266 -20.54 19.29 5.93
N HIS A 267 -20.26 19.32 7.23
CA HIS A 267 -18.91 19.51 7.74
C HIS A 267 -18.02 18.32 7.39
N GLY A 268 -18.49 17.09 7.65
CA GLY A 268 -17.74 15.88 7.30
C GLY A 268 -17.38 15.84 5.81
N ASN A 269 -18.33 16.14 4.93
CA ASN A 269 -18.10 16.18 3.47
C ASN A 269 -17.14 17.30 3.06
N LYS A 270 -17.24 18.49 3.68
CA LYS A 270 -16.40 19.66 3.33
C LYS A 270 -14.95 19.50 3.80
N TYR A 271 -14.74 18.94 4.98
CA TYR A 271 -13.43 18.86 5.63
C TYR A 271 -12.81 17.46 5.61
N GLY A 272 -13.51 16.47 5.04
CA GLY A 272 -12.97 15.13 4.80
C GLY A 272 -12.87 14.25 6.05
N PHE A 273 -13.85 14.30 6.95
CA PHE A 273 -13.88 13.47 8.16
C PHE A 273 -15.23 12.74 8.38
N PRO A 274 -15.22 11.55 9.02
CA PRO A 274 -16.46 10.84 9.37
C PRO A 274 -17.29 11.59 10.43
N ILE A 275 -18.61 11.42 10.39
CA ILE A 275 -19.55 11.98 11.39
C ILE A 275 -20.35 10.90 12.14
N PHE A 276 -20.16 9.64 11.74
CA PHE A 276 -20.81 8.46 12.25
C PHE A 276 -19.77 7.49 12.79
N ALA A 277 -20.12 6.75 13.84
CA ALA A 277 -19.21 5.78 14.45
C ALA A 277 -18.79 4.67 13.46
N MET A 278 -19.77 4.15 12.71
CA MET A 278 -19.61 3.09 11.71
C MET A 278 -20.22 3.48 10.36
N ASN A 279 -19.87 2.76 9.31
CA ASN A 279 -20.43 2.93 7.97
C ASN A 279 -21.96 2.87 7.97
N TRP A 280 -22.59 3.85 7.33
CA TRP A 280 -24.03 3.90 7.16
C TRP A 280 -24.38 4.14 5.70
N THR A 281 -25.14 3.22 5.11
CA THR A 281 -25.80 3.43 3.82
C THR A 281 -27.27 3.71 4.07
N ASP A 282 -27.72 4.92 3.75
CA ASP A 282 -29.13 5.26 3.85
C ASP A 282 -29.94 4.39 2.86
N PRO A 283 -30.86 3.52 3.30
CA PRO A 283 -31.55 2.59 2.42
C PRO A 283 -32.57 3.29 1.50
N VAL A 284 -32.99 4.50 1.84
CA VAL A 284 -33.94 5.29 1.05
C VAL A 284 -33.21 6.14 0.02
N LYS A 285 -32.11 6.78 0.42
CA LYS A 285 -31.33 7.69 -0.45
C LYS A 285 -30.20 7.00 -1.21
N ASN A 286 -29.86 5.77 -0.83
CA ASN A 286 -28.67 5.05 -1.28
C ASN A 286 -27.38 5.88 -1.12
N GLU A 287 -27.33 6.70 -0.06
CA GLU A 287 -26.19 7.57 0.25
C GLU A 287 -25.29 6.87 1.27
N PHE A 288 -24.06 6.57 0.86
CA PHE A 288 -23.04 5.99 1.73
C PHE A 288 -22.33 7.09 2.54
N THR A 289 -22.15 6.86 3.82
CA THR A 289 -21.32 7.69 4.71
C THR A 289 -20.32 6.79 5.43
N GLU A 290 -19.03 7.04 5.21
CA GLU A 290 -17.94 6.34 5.91
C GLU A 290 -17.95 6.67 7.41
N GLY A 291 -17.72 5.66 8.24
CA GLY A 291 -17.63 5.79 9.70
C GLY A 291 -16.20 5.82 10.24
N PHE A 292 -16.04 6.21 11.51
CA PHE A 292 -14.74 6.17 12.20
C PHE A 292 -14.12 4.77 12.25
N ARG A 293 -14.94 3.74 12.51
CA ARG A 293 -14.49 2.34 12.58
C ARG A 293 -13.82 1.92 11.28
N GLU A 294 -14.51 2.04 10.15
CA GLU A 294 -14.01 1.60 8.85
C GLU A 294 -12.91 2.52 8.31
N ARG A 295 -12.86 3.78 8.78
CA ARG A 295 -11.71 4.66 8.56
C ARG A 295 -10.43 4.18 9.27
N GLY A 296 -10.53 3.25 10.22
CA GLY A 296 -9.39 2.69 10.94
C GLY A 296 -9.15 3.26 12.33
N PHE A 297 -10.18 3.81 12.98
CA PHE A 297 -10.09 4.20 14.39
C PHE A 297 -10.29 2.99 15.32
N LEU A 298 -9.50 2.95 16.39
CA LEU A 298 -9.70 2.06 17.52
C LEU A 298 -10.90 2.52 18.36
N PRO A 299 -11.73 1.60 18.86
CA PRO A 299 -12.88 1.96 19.68
C PRO A 299 -12.48 2.69 20.97
N GLU A 300 -11.35 2.31 21.58
CA GLU A 300 -10.82 2.95 22.79
C GLU A 300 -10.48 4.42 22.54
N ALA A 301 -9.84 4.71 21.40
CA ALA A 301 -9.51 6.07 21.00
C ALA A 301 -10.75 6.91 20.71
N PHE A 302 -11.72 6.32 20.01
CA PHE A 302 -12.96 6.98 19.66
C PHE A 302 -13.77 7.35 20.92
N VAL A 303 -13.90 6.42 21.86
CA VAL A 303 -14.57 6.64 23.15
C VAL A 303 -13.83 7.70 23.97
N ASN A 304 -12.50 7.63 24.05
CA ASN A 304 -11.69 8.60 24.77
C ASN A 304 -11.80 10.02 24.20
N LEU A 305 -11.78 10.16 22.87
CA LEU A 305 -12.05 11.43 22.21
C LEU A 305 -13.40 11.99 22.65
N LEU A 306 -14.47 11.20 22.50
CA LEU A 306 -15.82 11.64 22.82
C LEU A 306 -15.99 11.99 24.30
N ALA A 307 -15.32 11.28 25.21
CA ALA A 307 -15.36 11.55 26.63
C ALA A 307 -14.91 12.98 26.92
N LEU A 308 -13.80 13.43 26.31
CA LEU A 308 -13.25 14.76 26.56
C LEU A 308 -13.97 15.88 25.79
N MET A 309 -14.92 15.56 24.91
CA MET A 309 -15.76 16.55 24.21
C MET A 309 -16.86 17.12 25.11
N GLY A 310 -16.46 17.82 26.17
CA GLY A 310 -17.36 18.46 27.13
C GLY A 310 -17.11 18.07 28.57
N TRP A 311 -16.08 17.27 28.87
CA TRP A 311 -15.71 16.87 30.23
C TRP A 311 -14.18 16.82 30.38
N ASN A 312 -13.69 17.09 31.59
CA ASN A 312 -12.32 16.79 32.01
C ASN A 312 -12.32 16.39 33.49
N ASP A 313 -11.33 15.64 33.93
CA ASP A 313 -11.20 15.21 35.32
C ASP A 313 -10.47 16.23 36.22
N GLY A 314 -9.96 17.32 35.64
CA GLY A 314 -9.16 18.35 36.30
C GLY A 314 -7.67 18.06 36.43
N SER A 315 -7.17 16.91 35.97
CA SER A 315 -5.75 16.52 36.11
C SER A 315 -4.89 16.87 34.90
N GLY A 316 -5.50 17.34 33.80
CA GLY A 316 -4.83 17.58 32.52
C GLY A 316 -4.49 16.32 31.74
N GLN A 317 -4.78 15.13 32.29
CA GLN A 317 -4.70 13.86 31.58
C GLN A 317 -5.67 13.88 30.38
N GLU A 318 -5.21 13.42 29.23
CA GLU A 318 -6.05 13.31 28.02
C GLU A 318 -6.37 11.85 27.67
N ILE A 319 -5.42 10.93 27.87
CA ILE A 319 -5.62 9.52 27.52
C ILE A 319 -6.21 8.76 28.71
N PHE A 320 -7.39 8.17 28.54
CA PHE A 320 -8.10 7.41 29.58
C PHE A 320 -8.63 6.10 29.01
N THR A 321 -8.40 4.99 29.72
CA THR A 321 -9.18 3.77 29.55
C THR A 321 -10.65 3.99 29.95
N LEU A 322 -11.56 3.15 29.46
CA LEU A 322 -12.98 3.24 29.85
C LEU A 322 -13.17 3.10 31.38
N ASP A 323 -12.40 2.21 32.02
CA ASP A 323 -12.45 2.03 33.48
C ASP A 323 -11.97 3.27 34.25
N GLU A 324 -10.90 3.93 33.79
CA GLU A 324 -10.45 5.19 34.39
C GLU A 324 -11.51 6.29 34.22
N MET A 325 -12.17 6.36 33.05
CA MET A 325 -13.28 7.28 32.86
C MET A 325 -14.42 7.00 33.84
N VAL A 326 -14.80 5.73 34.03
CA VAL A 326 -15.85 5.34 35.00
C VAL A 326 -15.50 5.80 36.41
N GLN A 327 -14.24 5.65 36.82
CA GLN A 327 -13.79 6.06 38.16
C GLN A 327 -13.78 7.58 38.36
N ARG A 328 -13.44 8.35 37.31
CA ARG A 328 -13.20 9.80 37.40
C ARG A 328 -14.36 10.67 36.92
N PHE A 329 -15.30 10.11 36.16
CA PHE A 329 -16.41 10.87 35.61
C PHE A 329 -17.14 11.64 36.72
N SER A 330 -17.63 12.83 36.42
CA SER A 330 -18.41 13.61 37.36
C SER A 330 -19.25 14.60 36.58
N MET A 331 -20.52 14.71 36.96
CA MET A 331 -21.46 15.54 36.22
C MET A 331 -21.14 17.02 36.41
N GLU A 332 -20.61 17.40 37.56
CA GLU A 332 -20.19 18.75 37.93
C GLU A 332 -19.04 19.28 37.06
N ARG A 333 -18.29 18.39 36.40
CA ARG A 333 -17.18 18.75 35.50
C ARG A 333 -17.57 18.70 34.02
N VAL A 334 -18.83 18.43 33.71
CA VAL A 334 -19.35 18.57 32.35
C VAL A 334 -19.58 20.05 32.06
N HIS A 335 -18.91 20.57 31.05
CA HIS A 335 -19.01 21.97 30.65
C HIS A 335 -20.32 22.26 29.94
N SER A 336 -20.86 23.46 30.13
CA SER A 336 -22.08 23.94 29.46
C SER A 336 -21.82 24.52 28.06
N ALA A 337 -20.56 24.81 27.72
CA ALA A 337 -20.16 25.28 26.40
C ALA A 337 -20.04 24.13 25.39
N GLY A 338 -20.42 24.36 24.13
CA GLY A 338 -20.28 23.39 23.05
C GLY A 338 -18.80 23.11 22.73
N ALA A 339 -18.42 21.84 22.71
CA ALA A 339 -17.07 21.41 22.33
C ALA A 339 -16.93 21.41 20.81
N GLN A 340 -15.90 22.08 20.28
CA GLN A 340 -15.58 22.04 18.86
C GLN A 340 -14.93 20.71 18.49
N PHE A 341 -15.40 20.09 17.40
CA PHE A 341 -14.81 18.87 16.86
C PHE A 341 -13.54 19.18 16.06
N ASP A 342 -12.45 18.49 16.39
CA ASP A 342 -11.15 18.57 15.71
C ASP A 342 -10.72 17.16 15.26
N PHE A 343 -10.62 16.97 13.95
CA PHE A 343 -10.25 15.70 13.36
C PHE A 343 -8.74 15.38 13.49
N GLU A 344 -7.88 16.39 13.53
CA GLU A 344 -6.44 16.16 13.80
C GLU A 344 -6.24 15.70 15.24
N LYS A 345 -6.99 16.28 16.19
CA LYS A 345 -6.99 15.79 17.57
C LYS A 345 -7.56 14.38 17.67
N ALA A 346 -8.61 14.05 16.91
CA ALA A 346 -9.14 12.68 16.83
C ALA A 346 -8.06 11.69 16.36
N LYS A 347 -7.35 12.00 15.28
CA LYS A 347 -6.22 11.21 14.78
C LYS A 347 -5.11 11.08 15.81
N TRP A 348 -4.80 12.15 16.54
CA TRP A 348 -3.83 12.11 17.63
C TRP A 348 -4.24 11.11 18.72
N TYR A 349 -5.50 11.13 19.18
CA TYR A 349 -6.00 10.10 20.12
C TYR A 349 -5.79 8.70 19.56
N ASN A 350 -6.15 8.47 18.30
CA ASN A 350 -6.01 7.16 17.69
C ASN A 350 -4.55 6.69 17.64
N HIS A 351 -3.65 7.59 17.27
CA HIS A 351 -2.21 7.33 17.25
C HIS A 351 -1.67 6.98 18.65
N GLU A 352 -2.03 7.74 19.69
CA GLU A 352 -1.63 7.45 21.07
C GLU A 352 -2.13 6.07 21.54
N TRP A 353 -3.35 5.69 21.16
CA TRP A 353 -3.92 4.40 21.48
C TRP A 353 -3.26 3.24 20.71
N ILE A 354 -2.93 3.43 19.44
CA ILE A 354 -2.17 2.44 18.65
C ILE A 354 -0.81 2.19 19.32
N LYS A 355 -0.08 3.24 19.71
CA LYS A 355 1.23 3.12 20.37
C LYS A 355 1.16 2.35 21.69
N ARG A 356 0.15 2.65 22.51
CA ARG A 356 -0.07 2.01 23.81
C ARG A 356 -0.53 0.56 23.71
N SER A 357 -1.18 0.20 22.61
CA SER A 357 -1.70 -1.14 22.41
C SER A 357 -0.57 -2.16 22.26
N THR A 358 -0.79 -3.35 22.79
CA THR A 358 0.09 -4.50 22.55
C THR A 358 -0.12 -4.99 21.12
N ALA A 359 0.91 -5.58 20.51
CA ALA A 359 0.76 -6.19 19.19
C ALA A 359 -0.37 -7.24 19.17
N GLN A 360 -0.53 -8.01 20.25
CA GLN A 360 -1.61 -9.00 20.38
C GLN A 360 -3.00 -8.37 20.30
N ARG A 361 -3.19 -7.18 20.89
CA ARG A 361 -4.47 -6.47 20.84
C ARG A 361 -4.79 -5.98 19.42
N LEU A 362 -3.79 -5.53 18.67
CA LEU A 362 -3.95 -4.98 17.31
C LEU A 362 -4.00 -6.07 16.23
N LEU A 363 -3.52 -7.27 16.53
CA LEU A 363 -3.34 -8.37 15.58
C LEU A 363 -4.60 -8.65 14.72
N PRO A 364 -5.82 -8.79 15.28
CA PRO A 364 -7.00 -9.13 14.49
C PRO A 364 -7.33 -8.06 13.44
N GLU A 365 -7.31 -6.79 13.84
CA GLU A 365 -7.61 -5.67 12.95
C GLU A 365 -6.51 -5.48 11.89
N VAL A 366 -5.24 -5.63 12.26
CA VAL A 366 -4.12 -5.54 11.30
C VAL A 366 -4.18 -6.69 10.29
N GLN A 367 -4.47 -7.92 10.73
CA GLN A 367 -4.69 -9.05 9.82
C GLN A 367 -5.82 -8.76 8.84
N GLN A 368 -6.93 -8.18 9.31
CA GLN A 368 -8.04 -7.80 8.45
C GLN A 368 -7.62 -6.75 7.41
N VAL A 369 -6.87 -5.72 7.80
CA VAL A 369 -6.35 -4.68 6.89
C VAL A 369 -5.43 -5.28 5.84
N LEU A 370 -4.52 -6.18 6.22
CA LEU A 370 -3.62 -6.87 5.29
C LEU A 370 -4.39 -7.78 4.32
N ALA A 371 -5.38 -8.54 4.83
CA ALA A 371 -6.21 -9.43 4.04
C ALA A 371 -7.02 -8.68 2.97
N GLN A 372 -7.52 -7.48 3.28
CA GLN A 372 -8.22 -6.60 2.32
C GLN A 372 -7.34 -6.20 1.13
N HIS A 373 -6.01 -6.22 1.30
CA HIS A 373 -5.03 -5.94 0.26
C HIS A 373 -4.41 -7.21 -0.36
N GLY A 374 -4.99 -8.38 -0.09
CA GLY A 374 -4.56 -9.67 -0.67
C GLY A 374 -3.45 -10.37 0.11
N ILE A 375 -3.06 -9.87 1.28
CA ILE A 375 -2.03 -10.48 2.14
C ILE A 375 -2.73 -11.30 3.23
N THR A 376 -2.95 -12.58 2.98
CA THR A 376 -3.70 -13.48 3.89
C THR A 376 -2.82 -14.50 4.61
N ASP A 377 -1.66 -14.84 4.06
CA ASP A 377 -0.75 -15.85 4.63
C ASP A 377 0.42 -15.16 5.36
N CYS A 378 0.13 -14.64 6.55
CA CYS A 378 1.14 -14.04 7.43
C CYS A 378 1.48 -14.99 8.57
N ASN A 379 2.77 -15.25 8.80
CA ASN A 379 3.19 -15.88 10.04
C ASN A 379 2.84 -14.96 11.23
N GLU A 380 2.04 -15.44 12.17
CA GLU A 380 1.52 -14.65 13.28
C GLU A 380 2.64 -14.06 14.17
N GLN A 381 3.68 -14.84 14.47
CA GLN A 381 4.79 -14.38 15.30
C GLN A 381 5.57 -13.25 14.60
N VAL A 382 5.79 -13.38 13.29
CA VAL A 382 6.40 -12.33 12.49
C VAL A 382 5.51 -11.09 12.44
N LEU A 383 4.20 -11.26 12.28
CA LEU A 383 3.27 -10.14 12.27
C LEU A 383 3.22 -9.39 13.60
N LEU A 384 3.28 -10.08 14.74
CA LEU A 384 3.39 -9.43 16.05
C LEU A 384 4.66 -8.57 16.15
N GLN A 385 5.81 -9.10 15.72
CA GLN A 385 7.07 -8.35 15.68
C GLN A 385 6.97 -7.13 14.76
N VAL A 386 6.38 -7.29 13.57
CA VAL A 386 6.17 -6.21 12.61
C VAL A 386 5.25 -5.13 13.18
N ILE A 387 4.15 -5.50 13.85
CA ILE A 387 3.24 -4.54 14.50
C ILE A 387 4.00 -3.68 15.51
N ASP A 388 4.78 -4.29 16.41
CA ASP A 388 5.55 -3.53 17.40
C ASP A 388 6.61 -2.63 16.76
N LEU A 389 7.21 -3.07 15.65
CA LEU A 389 8.21 -2.29 14.91
C LEU A 389 7.60 -1.04 14.24
N VAL A 390 6.33 -1.08 13.82
CA VAL A 390 5.74 -0.02 12.98
C VAL A 390 4.61 0.77 13.63
N LYS A 391 4.02 0.32 14.74
CA LYS A 391 2.85 0.98 15.36
C LYS A 391 3.06 2.45 15.70
N GLU A 392 4.28 2.86 16.05
CA GLU A 392 4.63 4.27 16.31
C GLU A 392 4.60 5.15 15.06
N ARG A 393 4.42 4.57 13.87
CA ARG A 393 4.31 5.26 12.59
C ARG A 393 2.87 5.29 12.06
N CYS A 394 1.97 4.54 12.69
CA CYS A 394 0.58 4.40 12.27
C CYS A 394 -0.31 5.37 13.06
N THR A 395 -1.09 6.17 12.34
CA THR A 395 -2.12 7.03 12.92
C THR A 395 -3.49 6.36 12.86
N LEU A 396 -3.75 5.61 11.79
CA LEU A 396 -4.95 4.80 11.56
C LEU A 396 -4.56 3.33 11.38
N LEU A 397 -5.51 2.41 11.63
CA LEU A 397 -5.32 0.99 11.35
C LEU A 397 -5.03 0.72 9.87
N SER A 398 -5.58 1.52 8.96
CA SER A 398 -5.30 1.43 7.52
C SER A 398 -3.83 1.64 7.18
N ASP A 399 -3.11 2.44 7.98
CA ASP A 399 -1.70 2.76 7.74
C ASP A 399 -0.79 1.53 7.87
N PHE A 400 -1.25 0.48 8.57
CA PHE A 400 -0.51 -0.77 8.66
C PHE A 400 -0.31 -1.43 7.29
N TYR A 401 -1.18 -1.24 6.30
CA TYR A 401 -0.89 -1.74 4.97
C TYR A 401 0.36 -1.09 4.37
N GLU A 402 0.45 0.24 4.39
CA GLU A 402 1.61 0.96 3.86
C GLU A 402 2.87 0.74 4.71
N GLN A 403 2.73 0.64 6.04
CA GLN A 403 3.86 0.48 6.95
C GLN A 403 4.30 -0.98 7.15
N ALA A 404 3.44 -1.97 6.89
CA ALA A 404 3.74 -3.39 7.17
C ALA A 404 3.60 -4.32 5.95
N GLY A 405 2.84 -3.96 4.92
CA GLY A 405 2.56 -4.86 3.79
C GLY A 405 3.81 -5.35 3.07
N PHE A 406 4.84 -4.50 2.99
CA PHE A 406 6.12 -4.86 2.38
C PHE A 406 6.90 -5.95 3.14
N PHE A 407 6.55 -6.29 4.38
CA PHE A 407 7.19 -7.41 5.07
C PHE A 407 6.75 -8.77 4.52
N PHE A 408 5.50 -8.86 4.03
CA PHE A 408 4.89 -10.11 3.58
C PHE A 408 4.83 -10.23 2.06
N GLN A 409 4.80 -9.08 1.36
CA GLN A 409 4.74 -9.04 -0.09
C GLN A 409 5.78 -8.06 -0.63
N ALA A 410 6.50 -8.43 -1.69
CA ALA A 410 7.41 -7.50 -2.35
C ALA A 410 6.61 -6.32 -2.95
N PRO A 411 7.15 -5.08 -2.89
CA PRO A 411 6.43 -3.92 -3.40
C PRO A 411 6.14 -4.07 -4.90
N ALA A 412 4.90 -3.77 -5.31
CA ALA A 412 4.49 -3.91 -6.71
C ALA A 412 5.20 -2.89 -7.62
N SER A 413 5.40 -1.67 -7.14
CA SER A 413 6.13 -0.59 -7.82
C SER A 413 7.35 -0.15 -6.99
N ILE A 414 8.36 0.39 -7.67
CA ILE A 414 9.59 0.89 -7.05
C ILE A 414 9.80 2.34 -7.51
N ASP A 415 9.92 3.27 -6.56
CA ASP A 415 10.19 4.70 -6.81
C ASP A 415 11.66 4.91 -7.24
N THR A 416 12.01 4.40 -8.43
CA THR A 416 13.35 4.52 -9.00
C THR A 416 13.69 5.98 -9.35
N GLU A 417 12.71 6.77 -9.75
CA GLU A 417 12.88 8.19 -10.11
C GLU A 417 13.50 9.01 -8.97
N SER A 418 13.14 8.70 -7.73
CA SER A 418 13.68 9.36 -6.54
C SER A 418 15.17 9.15 -6.28
N ILE A 419 15.79 8.14 -6.90
CA ILE A 419 17.22 7.83 -6.73
C ILE A 419 18.01 7.93 -8.04
N LYS A 420 17.33 7.87 -9.19
CA LYS A 420 17.91 7.88 -10.53
C LYS A 420 18.84 9.07 -10.78
N GLY A 421 18.44 10.28 -10.37
CA GLY A 421 19.24 11.50 -10.59
C GLY A 421 20.59 11.54 -9.84
N LYS A 422 20.77 10.71 -8.81
CA LYS A 422 22.04 10.55 -8.07
C LYS A 422 22.66 9.16 -8.25
N TRP A 423 22.09 8.35 -9.14
CA TRP A 423 22.59 7.01 -9.42
C TRP A 423 23.86 7.08 -10.26
N ASN A 424 24.82 6.20 -9.98
CA ASN A 424 26.07 6.12 -10.72
C ASN A 424 26.62 4.68 -10.68
N GLU A 425 27.64 4.42 -11.49
CA GLU A 425 28.26 3.10 -11.62
C GLU A 425 28.81 2.56 -10.29
N GLN A 426 29.39 3.43 -9.44
CA GLN A 426 29.87 3.05 -8.11
C GLN A 426 28.76 2.47 -7.22
N LYS A 427 27.54 3.03 -7.27
CA LYS A 427 26.39 2.47 -6.54
C LYS A 427 25.96 1.11 -7.11
N THR A 428 25.99 0.95 -8.43
CA THR A 428 25.72 -0.35 -9.07
C THR A 428 26.70 -1.42 -8.60
N LEU A 429 28.00 -1.10 -8.58
CA LEU A 429 29.05 -1.99 -8.09
C LEU A 429 28.85 -2.32 -6.61
N PHE A 430 28.63 -1.31 -5.77
CA PHE A 430 28.36 -1.48 -4.35
C PHE A 430 27.21 -2.46 -4.07
N PHE A 431 26.05 -2.27 -4.69
CA PHE A 431 24.91 -3.16 -4.44
C PHE A 431 25.11 -4.56 -5.05
N THR A 432 25.91 -4.68 -6.10
CA THR A 432 26.32 -5.98 -6.65
C THR A 432 27.24 -6.74 -5.69
N GLU A 433 28.21 -6.05 -5.09
CA GLU A 433 29.08 -6.62 -4.05
C GLU A 433 28.31 -6.96 -2.78
N LEU A 434 27.36 -6.11 -2.38
CA LEU A 434 26.48 -6.35 -1.24
C LEU A 434 25.67 -7.64 -1.44
N ILE A 435 25.11 -7.87 -2.65
CA ILE A 435 24.43 -9.12 -2.98
C ILE A 435 25.36 -10.32 -2.75
N ARG A 436 26.58 -10.29 -3.30
CA ARG A 436 27.55 -11.39 -3.15
C ARG A 436 27.90 -11.65 -1.69
N ASN A 437 28.13 -10.59 -0.92
CA ASN A 437 28.41 -10.70 0.51
C ASN A 437 27.22 -11.32 1.27
N TYR A 438 26.01 -10.85 1.00
CA TYR A 438 24.79 -11.38 1.61
C TYR A 438 24.55 -12.85 1.24
N GLU A 439 24.86 -13.27 0.01
CA GLU A 439 24.79 -14.67 -0.43
C GLU A 439 25.71 -15.58 0.38
N LEU A 440 26.90 -15.10 0.76
CA LEU A 440 27.88 -15.85 1.55
C LEU A 440 27.64 -15.77 3.07
N THR A 441 26.87 -14.79 3.52
CA THR A 441 26.59 -14.56 4.93
C THR A 441 25.76 -15.69 5.54
N GLN A 442 26.20 -16.23 6.68
CA GLN A 442 25.51 -17.29 7.44
C GLN A 442 24.60 -16.75 8.56
N LEU A 443 24.98 -15.64 9.19
CA LEU A 443 24.20 -15.00 10.25
C LEU A 443 23.35 -13.87 9.67
N TRP A 444 22.03 -13.97 9.79
CA TRP A 444 21.08 -13.01 9.20
C TRP A 444 20.42 -12.15 10.28
N GLN A 445 21.20 -11.28 10.92
CA GLN A 445 20.73 -10.34 11.96
C GLN A 445 20.96 -8.90 11.52
N ALA A 446 20.04 -7.99 11.88
CA ALA A 446 20.09 -6.59 11.46
C ALA A 446 21.45 -5.90 11.73
N ALA A 447 22.05 -6.11 12.90
CA ALA A 447 23.33 -5.52 13.27
C ALA A 447 24.50 -5.99 12.38
N ASP A 448 24.52 -7.28 12.03
CA ASP A 448 25.56 -7.87 11.18
C ASP A 448 25.41 -7.38 9.73
N LEU A 449 24.16 -7.30 9.23
CA LEU A 449 23.86 -6.73 7.91
C LEU A 449 24.29 -5.26 7.83
N GLU A 450 24.03 -4.48 8.88
CA GLU A 450 24.47 -3.08 8.96
C GLU A 450 25.99 -2.94 8.96
N HIS A 451 26.69 -3.80 9.71
CA HIS A 451 28.15 -3.81 9.76
C HIS A 451 28.75 -4.10 8.38
N ALA A 452 28.34 -5.20 7.74
CA ALA A 452 28.82 -5.59 6.42
C ALA A 452 28.53 -4.50 5.36
N PHE A 453 27.33 -3.90 5.42
CA PHE A 453 26.96 -2.79 4.53
C PHE A 453 27.91 -1.60 4.68
N LYS A 454 28.25 -1.21 5.92
CA LYS A 454 29.17 -0.10 6.21
C LYS A 454 30.60 -0.41 5.79
N GLU A 455 31.07 -1.64 6.00
CA GLU A 455 32.41 -2.06 5.57
C GLU A 455 32.56 -2.01 4.05
N ILE A 456 31.62 -2.59 3.31
CA ILE A 456 31.64 -2.57 1.83
C ILE A 456 31.57 -1.12 1.32
N ALA A 457 30.77 -0.27 1.97
CA ALA A 457 30.66 1.14 1.60
C ALA A 457 32.01 1.86 1.80
N ALA A 458 32.69 1.59 2.91
CA ALA A 458 34.01 2.16 3.19
C ALA A 458 35.07 1.70 2.16
N VAL A 459 35.09 0.41 1.81
CA VAL A 459 36.01 -0.14 0.78
C VAL A 459 35.78 0.52 -0.58
N ASN A 460 34.52 0.79 -0.94
CA ASN A 460 34.16 1.46 -2.19
C ASN A 460 34.27 3.00 -2.13
N GLY A 461 34.71 3.57 -1.00
CA GLY A 461 34.83 5.02 -0.82
C GLY A 461 33.48 5.78 -0.82
N LEU A 462 32.38 5.09 -0.51
CA LEU A 462 31.02 5.63 -0.52
C LEU A 462 30.55 5.94 0.91
N LYS A 463 29.76 7.02 1.07
CA LYS A 463 29.16 7.35 2.36
C LYS A 463 27.88 6.53 2.57
N PRO A 464 27.71 5.84 3.72
CA PRO A 464 26.50 5.04 3.97
C PRO A 464 25.19 5.80 3.79
N GLY A 465 25.14 7.09 4.19
CA GLY A 465 23.94 7.93 4.03
C GLY A 465 23.46 8.08 2.58
N GLU A 466 24.35 7.96 1.59
CA GLU A 466 24.01 8.03 0.17
C GLU A 466 23.42 6.70 -0.37
N LEU A 467 23.55 5.62 0.40
CA LEU A 467 23.15 4.26 0.04
C LEU A 467 21.90 3.80 0.81
N MET A 468 21.65 4.36 2.00
CA MET A 468 20.50 4.01 2.85
C MET A 468 19.15 4.29 2.17
N LEU A 469 19.01 5.43 1.49
CA LEU A 469 17.77 5.76 0.77
C LEU A 469 17.53 4.82 -0.42
N PRO A 470 18.51 4.57 -1.31
CA PRO A 470 18.36 3.53 -2.32
C PRO A 470 18.02 2.16 -1.75
N PHE A 471 18.71 1.74 -0.70
CA PHE A 471 18.45 0.43 -0.09
C PHE A 471 17.03 0.35 0.47
N ARG A 472 16.53 1.41 1.12
CA ARG A 472 15.14 1.52 1.56
C ARG A 472 14.15 1.35 0.41
N ILE A 473 14.35 2.08 -0.69
CA ILE A 473 13.47 2.02 -1.87
C ILE A 473 13.50 0.63 -2.49
N MET A 474 14.65 -0.04 -2.53
CA MET A 474 14.75 -1.42 -3.00
C MET A 474 13.87 -2.35 -2.16
N LEU A 475 13.93 -2.23 -0.83
CA LEU A 475 13.19 -3.13 0.06
C LEU A 475 11.69 -2.79 0.14
N VAL A 476 11.34 -1.51 0.17
CA VAL A 476 9.99 -1.04 0.55
C VAL A 476 9.21 -0.48 -0.65
N GLY A 477 9.88 -0.13 -1.74
CA GLY A 477 9.28 0.48 -2.93
C GLY A 477 9.19 2.02 -2.87
N GLY A 478 9.44 2.64 -1.71
CA GLY A 478 9.34 4.09 -1.52
C GLY A 478 10.14 4.64 -0.34
N LYS A 479 9.93 5.92 0.00
CA LYS A 479 10.71 6.67 1.02
C LYS A 479 10.17 6.52 2.45
N PHE A 480 9.63 5.36 2.80
CA PHE A 480 8.97 5.10 4.09
C PHE A 480 9.44 3.78 4.72
N GLY A 481 8.83 3.38 5.84
CA GLY A 481 9.18 2.19 6.62
C GLY A 481 10.16 2.43 7.79
N PRO A 482 10.38 1.43 8.65
CA PRO A 482 11.27 1.48 9.82
C PRO A 482 12.77 1.42 9.42
N ALA A 483 13.68 1.03 10.30
CA ALA A 483 15.10 0.93 9.94
C ALA A 483 15.32 -0.16 8.88
N VAL A 484 16.13 0.14 7.85
CA VAL A 484 16.27 -0.73 6.66
C VAL A 484 16.85 -2.11 6.97
N PHE A 485 17.70 -2.23 7.99
CA PHE A 485 18.30 -3.50 8.37
C PHE A 485 17.34 -4.38 9.16
N ASP A 486 16.44 -3.81 9.97
CA ASP A 486 15.32 -4.55 10.59
C ASP A 486 14.39 -5.10 9.50
N ILE A 487 14.12 -4.30 8.46
CA ILE A 487 13.34 -4.75 7.29
C ILE A 487 14.02 -5.94 6.63
N ALA A 488 15.31 -5.82 6.26
CA ALA A 488 16.07 -6.88 5.62
C ALA A 488 16.15 -8.15 6.49
N SER A 489 16.29 -8.00 7.80
CA SER A 489 16.32 -9.11 8.77
C SER A 489 14.99 -9.87 8.79
N ILE A 490 13.86 -9.15 8.83
CA ILE A 490 12.53 -9.76 8.95
C ILE A 490 12.06 -10.39 7.63
N ILE A 491 12.27 -9.72 6.49
CA ILE A 491 11.87 -10.29 5.18
C ILE A 491 12.76 -11.46 4.76
N GLY A 492 13.93 -11.61 5.39
CA GLY A 492 14.87 -12.69 5.13
C GLY A 492 15.81 -12.42 3.95
N LYS A 493 16.77 -13.33 3.81
CA LYS A 493 17.90 -13.25 2.87
C LYS A 493 17.46 -13.26 1.42
N GLU A 494 16.66 -14.24 1.06
CA GLU A 494 16.21 -14.48 -0.31
C GLU A 494 15.39 -13.29 -0.81
N ALA A 495 14.44 -12.81 0.00
CA ALA A 495 13.60 -11.67 -0.35
C ALA A 495 14.42 -10.36 -0.45
N THR A 496 15.34 -10.12 0.47
CA THR A 496 16.24 -8.96 0.44
C THR A 496 17.03 -8.92 -0.86
N ILE A 497 17.74 -10.01 -1.19
CA ILE A 497 18.57 -10.11 -2.39
C ILE A 497 17.72 -9.97 -3.65
N ALA A 498 16.55 -10.65 -3.71
CA ALA A 498 15.65 -10.58 -4.85
C ALA A 498 15.16 -9.15 -5.11
N ARG A 499 14.84 -8.40 -4.04
CA ARG A 499 14.40 -7.00 -4.14
C ARG A 499 15.51 -6.07 -4.64
N ILE A 500 16.74 -6.21 -4.11
CA ILE A 500 17.91 -5.45 -4.62
C ILE A 500 18.11 -5.72 -6.11
N ARG A 501 18.15 -7.00 -6.51
CA ARG A 501 18.32 -7.42 -7.91
C ARG A 501 17.27 -6.83 -8.82
N ARG A 502 16.00 -6.86 -8.39
CA ARG A 502 14.88 -6.30 -9.14
C ARG A 502 15.08 -4.81 -9.42
N THR A 503 15.41 -4.01 -8.41
CA THR A 503 15.62 -2.56 -8.59
C THR A 503 16.85 -2.25 -9.45
N LEU A 504 17.95 -3.00 -9.29
CA LEU A 504 19.13 -2.84 -10.14
C LEU A 504 18.81 -3.10 -11.62
N LYS A 505 17.91 -4.05 -11.91
CA LYS A 505 17.42 -4.31 -13.27
C LYS A 505 16.71 -3.08 -13.85
N GLU A 506 15.91 -2.37 -13.05
CA GLU A 506 15.18 -1.17 -13.49
C GLU A 506 16.08 0.06 -13.64
N LEU A 507 17.11 0.21 -12.80
CA LEU A 507 18.01 1.38 -12.80
C LEU A 507 19.13 1.33 -13.85
N VAL A 508 19.59 0.14 -14.22
CA VAL A 508 20.67 -0.05 -15.21
C VAL A 508 20.16 -0.96 -16.33
N PRO A 509 19.29 -0.45 -17.22
CA PRO A 509 18.92 -1.18 -18.44
C PRO A 509 20.17 -1.35 -19.32
N PHE A 510 20.31 -2.51 -19.97
CA PHE A 510 21.41 -2.78 -20.88
C PHE A 510 21.36 -1.77 -22.05
N SER A 511 22.39 -0.91 -22.20
CA SER A 511 22.41 0.13 -23.23
C SER A 511 23.28 -0.25 -24.43
N PRO A 512 22.95 0.22 -25.65
CA PRO A 512 23.79 0.04 -26.84
C PRO A 512 25.25 0.51 -26.64
N GLU A 513 25.46 1.54 -25.82
CA GLU A 513 26.80 2.07 -25.49
C GLU A 513 27.64 1.08 -24.68
N MET A 514 27.00 0.29 -23.82
CA MET A 514 27.67 -0.77 -23.06
C MET A 514 28.19 -1.88 -23.99
N ALA A 515 27.42 -2.22 -25.04
CA ALA A 515 27.86 -3.14 -26.10
C ALA A 515 28.98 -2.54 -26.98
N ILE A 516 28.91 -1.24 -27.30
CA ILE A 516 29.96 -0.53 -28.05
C ILE A 516 31.28 -0.53 -27.25
N ASN A 517 31.27 -0.15 -25.98
CA ASN A 517 32.47 -0.08 -25.14
C ASN A 517 33.19 -1.43 -25.00
N LEU A 518 32.42 -2.51 -24.92
CA LEU A 518 32.99 -3.85 -24.84
C LEU A 518 33.66 -4.26 -26.16
N PHE A 519 33.01 -3.98 -27.30
CA PHE A 519 33.62 -4.14 -28.62
C PHE A 519 34.85 -3.25 -28.81
N GLU A 520 34.82 -2.02 -28.32
CA GLU A 520 35.96 -1.10 -28.37
C GLU A 520 37.16 -1.64 -27.62
N THR A 521 36.94 -2.23 -26.45
CA THR A 521 38.01 -2.84 -25.66
C THR A 521 38.67 -3.97 -26.45
N VAL A 522 37.88 -4.85 -27.06
CA VAL A 522 38.37 -5.95 -27.90
C VAL A 522 39.11 -5.41 -29.14
N ALA A 523 38.53 -4.44 -29.84
CA ALA A 523 39.11 -3.84 -31.04
C ALA A 523 40.42 -3.09 -30.74
N GLN A 524 40.49 -2.35 -29.62
CA GLN A 524 41.66 -1.60 -29.20
C GLN A 524 42.81 -2.53 -28.78
N VAL A 525 42.51 -3.61 -28.04
CA VAL A 525 43.48 -4.66 -27.73
C VAL A 525 43.99 -5.28 -29.03
N SER A 526 43.08 -5.55 -29.98
CA SER A 526 43.44 -6.09 -31.28
C SER A 526 44.36 -5.16 -32.09
N GLU A 527 44.06 -3.87 -32.12
CA GLU A 527 44.85 -2.83 -32.80
C GLU A 527 46.20 -2.59 -32.12
N ASN A 528 46.26 -2.57 -30.79
CA ASN A 528 47.51 -2.37 -30.03
C ASN A 528 48.50 -3.51 -30.30
N VAL A 529 47.99 -4.74 -30.36
CA VAL A 529 48.77 -5.91 -30.77
C VAL A 529 49.27 -5.77 -32.21
N PHE A 530 48.40 -5.32 -33.12
CA PHE A 530 48.78 -5.08 -34.51
C PHE A 530 49.87 -4.00 -34.67
N LYS A 531 49.73 -2.87 -33.97
CA LYS A 531 50.76 -1.80 -33.95
C LYS A 531 52.09 -2.31 -33.39
N HIS A 532 52.04 -3.23 -32.42
CA HIS A 532 53.22 -3.87 -31.86
C HIS A 532 53.90 -4.82 -32.85
N PHE A 533 53.14 -5.57 -33.66
CA PHE A 533 53.67 -6.41 -34.75
C PHE A 533 54.33 -5.60 -35.87
N ASN A 534 53.71 -4.49 -36.26
CA ASN A 534 54.19 -3.67 -37.36
C ASN A 534 55.46 -2.85 -37.00
N GLY A 535 55.74 -2.68 -35.70
CA GLY A 535 56.86 -1.87 -35.18
C GLY A 535 58.15 -2.64 -34.88
N LYS A 536 58.14 -3.98 -34.86
CA LYS A 536 59.33 -4.81 -34.59
C LYS A 536 59.41 -6.00 -35.53
N GLN A 537 60.60 -6.29 -36.06
CA GLN A 537 60.88 -7.59 -36.68
C GLN A 537 60.65 -8.68 -35.62
N VAL A 538 59.63 -9.50 -35.79
CA VAL A 538 59.42 -10.78 -35.05
C VAL A 538 60.57 -11.68 -35.46
N LYS A 539 61.69 -11.51 -34.78
CA LYS A 539 62.84 -12.42 -34.80
C LYS A 539 62.77 -13.42 -33.65
N ASP A 540 61.80 -13.23 -32.74
CA ASP A 540 61.72 -13.96 -31.49
C ASP A 540 60.35 -14.64 -31.35
N THR A 541 60.37 -15.96 -31.35
CA THR A 541 59.21 -16.83 -31.14
C THR A 541 58.54 -16.52 -29.80
N GLU A 542 59.33 -16.16 -28.78
CA GLU A 542 58.85 -15.81 -27.44
C GLU A 542 57.95 -14.56 -27.45
N LEU A 543 58.25 -13.57 -28.31
CA LEU A 543 57.52 -12.31 -28.36
C LEU A 543 56.16 -12.47 -29.05
N LEU A 544 56.10 -13.24 -30.13
CA LEU A 544 54.83 -13.61 -30.79
C LEU A 544 53.93 -14.35 -29.80
N SER A 545 54.48 -15.32 -29.06
CA SER A 545 53.73 -16.09 -28.08
C SER A 545 53.26 -15.28 -26.87
N LEU A 546 54.09 -14.36 -26.36
CA LEU A 546 53.72 -13.39 -25.31
C LEU A 546 52.54 -12.49 -25.72
N ILE A 547 52.51 -12.07 -26.98
CA ILE A 547 51.44 -11.25 -27.55
C ILE A 547 50.15 -12.06 -27.69
N LEU A 548 50.25 -13.32 -28.11
CA LEU A 548 49.10 -14.23 -28.23
C LEU A 548 48.52 -14.58 -26.85
N LEU A 549 49.37 -14.81 -25.84
CA LEU A 549 48.95 -15.02 -24.45
C LEU A 549 48.28 -13.79 -23.83
N ARG A 550 48.81 -12.58 -24.05
CA ARG A 550 48.17 -11.34 -23.54
C ARG A 550 46.78 -11.16 -24.13
N ARG A 551 46.57 -11.53 -25.39
CA ARG A 551 45.23 -11.55 -26.01
C ARG A 551 44.31 -12.58 -25.34
N LEU A 552 44.78 -13.81 -25.13
CA LEU A 552 44.00 -14.86 -24.47
C LEU A 552 43.63 -14.50 -23.02
N ASN A 553 44.54 -13.82 -22.29
CA ASN A 553 44.27 -13.33 -20.93
C ASN A 553 43.19 -12.24 -20.90
N SER A 554 43.25 -11.28 -21.83
CA SER A 554 42.21 -10.24 -21.98
C SER A 554 40.83 -10.84 -22.30
N ILE A 555 40.79 -11.93 -23.07
CA ILE A 555 39.57 -12.68 -23.40
C ILE A 555 39.00 -13.39 -22.16
N SER A 556 39.85 -14.04 -21.35
CA SER A 556 39.43 -14.71 -20.11
C SER A 556 38.87 -13.75 -19.06
N ILE A 557 39.51 -12.59 -18.88
CA ILE A 557 39.02 -11.54 -17.99
C ILE A 557 37.64 -11.07 -18.46
N SER A 558 37.48 -10.82 -19.76
CA SER A 558 36.20 -10.41 -20.35
C SER A 558 35.10 -11.46 -20.16
N LEU A 559 35.42 -12.76 -20.30
CA LEU A 559 34.50 -13.88 -20.07
C LEU A 559 34.10 -14.04 -18.58
N SER A 560 35.03 -13.78 -17.66
CA SER A 560 34.78 -13.86 -16.21
C SER A 560 33.83 -12.76 -15.73
N THR A 561 34.03 -11.52 -16.20
CA THR A 561 33.11 -10.40 -15.95
C THR A 561 31.72 -10.73 -16.53
N LEU A 562 31.69 -11.38 -17.69
CA LEU A 562 30.45 -11.77 -18.38
C LEU A 562 29.64 -12.86 -17.70
N SER A 563 30.30 -13.91 -17.22
CA SER A 563 29.65 -15.00 -16.48
C SER A 563 28.82 -14.45 -15.31
N SER A 564 29.36 -13.42 -14.64
CA SER A 564 28.71 -12.77 -13.52
C SER A 564 27.48 -11.93 -13.90
N GLU A 565 27.43 -11.39 -15.13
CA GLU A 565 26.33 -10.56 -15.65
C GLU A 565 25.24 -11.38 -16.38
N VAL A 566 25.63 -12.43 -17.10
CA VAL A 566 24.74 -13.25 -17.96
C VAL A 566 23.87 -14.21 -17.14
N ASN A 567 24.38 -14.73 -16.02
CA ASN A 567 23.63 -15.65 -15.15
C ASN A 567 22.39 -15.02 -14.49
N ASN A 568 22.22 -13.69 -14.54
CA ASN A 568 21.18 -12.98 -13.79
C ASN A 568 20.13 -12.19 -14.62
N ARG A 569 20.18 -12.18 -15.96
CA ARG A 569 19.25 -11.34 -16.77
C ARG A 569 18.63 -12.10 -17.94
N PHE A 570 17.29 -12.06 -18.06
CA PHE A 570 16.51 -12.77 -19.09
C PHE A 570 16.58 -12.16 -20.50
N GLU A 571 16.92 -10.88 -20.59
CA GLU A 571 16.82 -10.06 -21.82
C GLU A 571 18.13 -9.97 -22.61
N ASN A 572 19.22 -10.59 -22.12
CA ASN A 572 20.59 -10.38 -22.62
C ASN A 572 21.09 -11.46 -23.61
N GLU A 573 20.23 -12.26 -24.25
CA GLU A 573 20.69 -13.18 -25.32
C GLU A 573 21.43 -12.42 -26.44
N PHE A 574 21.01 -11.19 -26.70
CA PHE A 574 21.64 -10.27 -27.65
C PHE A 574 23.05 -9.82 -27.23
N GLY A 575 23.22 -9.37 -25.98
CA GLY A 575 24.53 -9.02 -25.43
C GLY A 575 25.48 -10.23 -25.39
N PHE A 576 24.97 -11.38 -24.95
CA PHE A 576 25.76 -12.62 -24.94
C PHE A 576 26.19 -13.04 -26.35
N GLY A 577 25.31 -12.93 -27.36
CA GLY A 577 25.65 -13.21 -28.75
C GLY A 577 26.73 -12.28 -29.31
N ILE A 578 26.67 -10.99 -28.98
CA ILE A 578 27.70 -9.99 -29.32
C ILE A 578 29.07 -10.40 -28.75
N ILE A 579 29.09 -10.80 -27.50
CA ILE A 579 30.34 -11.13 -26.80
C ILE A 579 30.91 -12.46 -27.26
N ALA A 580 30.07 -13.49 -27.35
CA ALA A 580 30.47 -14.79 -27.87
C ALA A 580 31.07 -14.63 -29.28
N ARG A 581 30.48 -13.77 -30.11
CA ARG A 581 31.02 -13.44 -31.42
C ARG A 581 32.37 -12.73 -31.36
N ALA A 582 32.51 -11.71 -30.53
CA ALA A 582 33.77 -10.97 -30.39
C ALA A 582 34.92 -11.90 -29.96
N VAL A 583 34.65 -12.80 -29.00
CA VAL A 583 35.61 -13.78 -28.51
C VAL A 583 35.97 -14.83 -29.57
N LEU A 584 34.98 -15.38 -30.28
CA LEU A 584 35.21 -16.38 -31.33
C LEU A 584 36.00 -15.79 -32.52
N LEU A 585 35.69 -14.56 -32.92
CA LEU A 585 36.43 -13.84 -33.96
C LEU A 585 37.90 -13.67 -33.57
N ASP A 586 38.16 -13.23 -32.34
CA ASP A 586 39.52 -13.02 -31.84
C ASP A 586 40.31 -14.34 -31.73
N GLN A 587 39.68 -15.43 -31.31
CA GLN A 587 40.28 -16.76 -31.29
C GLN A 587 40.64 -17.26 -32.71
N LEU A 588 39.76 -17.05 -33.69
CA LEU A 588 40.01 -17.41 -35.08
C LEU A 588 41.17 -16.60 -35.68
N ILE A 589 41.33 -15.33 -35.30
CA ILE A 589 42.50 -14.53 -35.70
C ILE A 589 43.77 -15.16 -35.16
N VAL A 590 43.80 -15.51 -33.87
CA VAL A 590 44.96 -16.14 -33.23
C VAL A 590 45.34 -17.46 -33.93
N LEU A 591 44.37 -18.35 -34.16
CA LEU A 591 44.63 -19.64 -34.82
C LEU A 591 45.20 -19.48 -36.24
N ASN A 592 44.70 -18.52 -37.02
CA ASN A 592 45.22 -18.23 -38.36
C ASN A 592 46.66 -17.68 -38.32
N LEU A 593 46.99 -16.85 -37.33
CA LEU A 593 48.35 -16.32 -37.18
C LEU A 593 49.33 -17.42 -36.78
N VAL A 594 48.92 -18.34 -35.90
CA VAL A 594 49.70 -19.53 -35.56
C VAL A 594 49.94 -20.39 -36.81
N ASP A 595 48.90 -20.69 -37.59
CA ASP A 595 49.02 -21.48 -38.83
C ASP A 595 50.01 -20.88 -39.84
N ILE A 596 49.88 -19.59 -40.14
CA ILE A 596 50.76 -18.88 -41.08
C ILE A 596 52.21 -18.91 -40.60
N PHE A 597 52.42 -18.69 -39.30
CA PHE A 597 53.75 -18.70 -38.71
C PHE A 597 54.37 -20.10 -38.78
N THR A 598 53.65 -21.13 -38.34
CA THR A 598 54.10 -22.52 -38.33
C THR A 598 54.46 -23.01 -39.72
N ARG A 599 53.56 -22.85 -40.70
CA ARG A 599 53.83 -23.25 -42.09
C ARG A 599 54.98 -22.47 -42.72
N GLY A 600 55.09 -21.19 -42.38
CA GLY A 600 56.20 -20.34 -42.83
C GLY A 600 57.55 -20.88 -42.34
N LYS A 601 57.62 -21.28 -41.06
CA LYS A 601 58.82 -21.89 -40.47
C LYS A 601 59.10 -23.29 -41.04
N GLU A 602 58.09 -24.15 -41.18
CA GLU A 602 58.22 -25.49 -41.79
C GLU A 602 58.74 -25.41 -43.23
N LYS A 603 58.22 -24.46 -44.02
CA LYS A 603 58.64 -24.23 -45.41
C LYS A 603 59.91 -23.39 -45.53
N LYS A 604 60.52 -22.99 -44.40
CA LYS A 604 61.72 -22.14 -44.33
C LYS A 604 61.59 -20.85 -45.16
N LEU A 605 60.40 -20.26 -45.18
CA LEU A 605 60.18 -18.98 -45.86
C LEU A 605 61.04 -17.88 -45.21
N PRO A 606 61.52 -16.89 -45.98
CA PRO A 606 62.17 -15.72 -45.42
C PRO A 606 61.24 -15.04 -44.41
N GLU A 607 61.78 -14.60 -43.28
CA GLU A 607 60.96 -14.01 -42.20
C GLU A 607 60.11 -12.84 -42.71
N GLU A 608 60.66 -11.99 -43.57
CA GLU A 608 59.97 -10.85 -44.16
C GLU A 608 58.69 -11.25 -44.94
N GLU A 609 58.68 -12.43 -45.56
CA GLU A 609 57.52 -12.97 -46.27
C GLU A 609 56.47 -13.52 -45.29
N ILE A 610 56.90 -14.20 -44.22
CA ILE A 610 56.00 -14.63 -43.12
C ILE A 610 55.34 -13.41 -42.47
N HIS A 611 56.12 -12.37 -42.21
CA HIS A 611 55.66 -11.07 -41.68
C HIS A 611 54.59 -10.43 -42.54
N LYS A 612 54.81 -10.40 -43.86
CA LYS A 612 53.86 -9.84 -44.82
C LYS A 612 52.54 -10.62 -44.81
N GLN A 613 52.61 -11.95 -44.71
CA GLN A 613 51.42 -12.81 -44.65
C GLN A 613 50.66 -12.66 -43.32
N LEU A 614 51.36 -12.58 -42.19
CA LEU A 614 50.75 -12.31 -40.88
C LEU A 614 50.05 -10.95 -40.83
N ASN A 615 50.68 -9.91 -41.36
CA ASN A 615 50.11 -8.57 -41.46
C ASN A 615 48.89 -8.51 -42.36
N TYR A 616 48.93 -9.21 -43.49
CA TYR A 616 47.80 -9.30 -44.40
C TYR A 616 46.61 -10.03 -43.76
N ALA A 617 46.86 -11.20 -43.18
CA ALA A 617 45.82 -12.01 -42.52
C ALA A 617 45.18 -11.28 -41.33
N SER A 618 45.97 -10.59 -40.52
CA SER A 618 45.46 -9.80 -39.37
C SER A 618 44.48 -8.71 -39.82
N LYS A 619 44.85 -7.94 -40.87
CA LYS A 619 44.02 -6.85 -41.38
C LYS A 619 42.72 -7.36 -42.01
N VAL A 620 42.83 -8.39 -42.84
CA VAL A 620 41.67 -8.98 -43.52
C VAL A 620 40.69 -9.57 -42.50
N ARG A 621 41.18 -10.29 -41.49
CA ARG A 621 40.31 -10.92 -40.49
C ARG A 621 39.66 -9.92 -39.53
N LEU A 622 40.36 -8.86 -39.15
CA LEU A 622 39.76 -7.77 -38.38
C LEU A 622 38.64 -7.09 -39.18
N ALA A 623 38.88 -6.80 -40.46
CA ALA A 623 37.86 -6.24 -41.35
C ALA A 623 36.65 -7.17 -41.52
N ASP A 624 36.89 -8.47 -41.77
CA ASP A 624 35.85 -9.49 -41.87
C ASP A 624 34.95 -9.49 -40.63
N GLY A 625 35.54 -9.50 -39.44
CA GLY A 625 34.82 -9.53 -38.17
C GLY A 625 33.99 -8.28 -37.87
N LEU A 626 34.50 -7.10 -38.21
CA LEU A 626 33.77 -5.83 -38.09
C LEU A 626 32.58 -5.78 -39.08
N ASN A 627 32.79 -6.19 -40.33
CA ASN A 627 31.72 -6.25 -41.35
C ASN A 627 30.63 -7.25 -40.95
N GLN A 628 31.03 -8.41 -40.45
CA GLN A 628 30.14 -9.45 -39.96
C GLN A 628 29.28 -8.99 -38.78
N THR A 629 29.91 -8.29 -37.83
CA THR A 629 29.23 -7.66 -36.69
C THR A 629 28.14 -6.72 -37.19
N LEU A 630 28.50 -5.80 -38.08
CA LEU A 630 27.58 -4.84 -38.67
C LEU A 630 26.41 -5.52 -39.42
N ALA A 631 26.69 -6.58 -40.19
CA ALA A 631 25.68 -7.33 -40.94
C ALA A 631 24.64 -7.99 -40.02
N TYR A 632 25.07 -8.47 -38.86
CA TYR A 632 24.17 -9.04 -37.85
C TYR A 632 23.29 -7.98 -37.21
N PHE A 633 23.83 -6.83 -36.83
CA PHE A 633 23.03 -5.73 -36.28
C PHE A 633 22.00 -5.23 -37.28
N THR A 634 22.38 -5.06 -38.55
CA THR A 634 21.44 -4.74 -39.64
C THR A 634 20.36 -5.82 -39.78
N THR A 635 20.71 -7.10 -39.74
CA THR A 635 19.76 -8.21 -39.89
C THR A 635 18.79 -8.30 -38.71
N VAL A 636 19.27 -8.21 -37.46
CA VAL A 636 18.44 -8.26 -36.25
C VAL A 636 17.47 -7.07 -36.21
N ASN A 637 17.92 -5.89 -36.62
CA ASN A 637 17.09 -4.69 -36.72
C ASN A 637 15.98 -4.84 -37.77
N GLN A 638 16.30 -5.39 -38.95
CA GLN A 638 15.32 -5.61 -40.02
C GLN A 638 14.20 -6.61 -39.65
N VAL A 639 14.52 -7.65 -38.88
CA VAL A 639 13.55 -8.70 -38.52
C VAL A 639 12.79 -8.40 -37.21
N LYS A 640 13.12 -7.29 -36.51
CA LYS A 640 12.49 -6.86 -35.25
C LYS A 640 12.42 -7.95 -34.17
N PHE A 641 13.43 -8.83 -34.10
CA PHE A 641 13.45 -9.95 -33.14
C PHE A 641 13.45 -9.50 -31.67
N TYR A 642 13.96 -8.29 -31.38
CA TYR A 642 14.05 -7.74 -30.03
C TYR A 642 13.59 -6.29 -30.00
N ALA A 643 12.91 -5.88 -28.92
CA ALA A 643 12.53 -4.49 -28.67
C ALA A 643 13.73 -3.68 -28.16
N ILE A 644 14.75 -3.51 -28.99
CA ILE A 644 15.89 -2.63 -28.71
C ILE A 644 15.45 -1.21 -29.02
N SER A 645 15.70 -0.28 -28.10
CA SER A 645 15.22 1.10 -28.19
C SER A 645 15.86 1.90 -29.34
N GLU A 646 17.13 1.66 -29.69
CA GLU A 646 17.86 2.46 -30.70
C GLU A 646 18.95 1.66 -31.49
N PRO A 647 18.60 0.56 -32.17
CA PRO A 647 19.57 -0.23 -32.96
C PRO A 647 20.21 0.55 -34.12
N ASP A 648 19.46 1.48 -34.74
CA ASP A 648 19.96 2.34 -35.81
C ASP A 648 21.10 3.25 -35.36
N GLN A 649 21.00 3.78 -34.13
CA GLN A 649 22.00 4.66 -33.56
C GLN A 649 23.31 3.92 -33.27
N PHE A 650 23.23 2.65 -32.84
CA PHE A 650 24.40 1.77 -32.72
C PHE A 650 25.07 1.55 -34.08
N ILE A 651 24.29 1.16 -35.10
CA ILE A 651 24.79 0.88 -36.46
C ILE A 651 25.51 2.11 -37.01
N GLU A 652 24.92 3.30 -36.85
CA GLU A 652 25.50 4.56 -37.30
C GLU A 652 26.80 4.90 -36.55
N LYS A 653 26.79 4.90 -35.21
CA LYS A 653 27.98 5.20 -34.38
C LYS A 653 29.13 4.22 -34.68
N PHE A 654 28.84 2.93 -34.75
CA PHE A 654 29.81 1.87 -35.04
C PHE A 654 30.40 2.02 -36.45
N THR A 655 29.55 2.21 -37.47
CA THR A 655 29.99 2.39 -38.86
C THR A 655 30.90 3.61 -39.01
N ASN A 656 30.52 4.74 -38.41
CA ASN A 656 31.30 5.98 -38.48
C ASN A 656 32.67 5.83 -37.81
N LYS A 657 32.73 5.17 -36.64
CA LYS A 657 33.97 4.99 -35.89
C LYS A 657 34.97 4.05 -36.59
N TYR A 658 34.50 2.97 -37.21
CA TYR A 658 35.35 1.94 -37.83
C TYR A 658 35.43 2.04 -39.35
N LYS A 659 34.95 3.13 -39.95
CA LYS A 659 34.90 3.35 -41.41
C LYS A 659 36.22 3.05 -42.14
N GLY A 660 37.36 3.28 -41.50
CA GLY A 660 38.70 3.01 -42.08
C GLY A 660 39.12 1.53 -42.09
N PHE A 661 38.42 0.66 -41.38
CA PHE A 661 38.67 -0.79 -41.29
C PHE A 661 37.58 -1.64 -41.94
N LEU A 662 36.39 -1.07 -42.15
CA LEU A 662 35.29 -1.72 -42.87
C LEU A 662 35.60 -1.81 -44.37
N SER A 663 35.05 -2.81 -45.05
CA SER A 663 35.27 -2.98 -46.49
C SER A 663 34.64 -1.80 -47.26
N PRO A 664 35.32 -1.21 -48.27
CA PRO A 664 34.74 -0.14 -49.08
C PRO A 664 33.47 -0.54 -49.84
N ASP A 665 33.20 -1.84 -49.99
CA ASP A 665 32.03 -2.40 -50.68
C ASP A 665 30.87 -2.81 -49.73
N TYR A 666 30.95 -2.46 -48.44
CA TYR A 666 29.90 -2.77 -47.46
C TYR A 666 28.77 -1.73 -47.47
N ASP A 667 27.55 -2.13 -47.85
CA ASP A 667 26.33 -1.30 -47.78
C ASP A 667 25.55 -1.59 -46.48
N PRO A 668 25.57 -0.69 -45.48
CA PRO A 668 24.88 -0.87 -44.20
C PRO A 668 23.34 -0.93 -44.33
N ASN A 669 22.77 -0.51 -45.45
CA ASN A 669 21.30 -0.44 -45.64
C ASN A 669 20.70 -1.72 -46.25
N ASN A 670 21.50 -2.58 -46.89
CA ASN A 670 21.01 -3.75 -47.63
C ASN A 670 21.46 -5.12 -47.11
N GLY A 671 22.32 -5.16 -46.08
CA GLY A 671 22.72 -6.42 -45.41
C GLY A 671 23.42 -7.46 -46.30
N LYS A 672 23.71 -7.15 -47.57
CA LYS A 672 24.36 -8.04 -48.54
C LYS A 672 25.72 -7.48 -48.89
N SER A 673 26.79 -8.18 -48.47
CA SER A 673 28.12 -7.95 -49.02
C SER A 673 28.11 -8.36 -50.49
N ASN A 674 28.26 -7.42 -51.42
CA ASN A 674 28.49 -7.77 -52.81
C ASN A 674 29.89 -8.37 -52.94
N LYS A 675 29.94 -9.70 -53.07
CA LYS A 675 30.97 -10.50 -53.73
C LYS A 675 32.38 -9.89 -53.80
N GLN A 676 33.11 -9.88 -52.69
CA GLN A 676 34.47 -10.42 -52.77
C GLN A 676 34.43 -11.83 -52.19
N PRO A 677 35.03 -12.83 -52.85
CA PRO A 677 35.16 -14.14 -52.25
C PRO A 677 35.96 -13.93 -50.97
N PHE A 678 35.36 -14.29 -49.83
CA PHE A 678 36.08 -14.53 -48.59
C PHE A 678 37.43 -15.13 -48.96
N LEU A 679 38.53 -14.57 -48.46
CA LEU A 679 39.76 -15.36 -48.44
C LEU A 679 39.41 -16.59 -47.64
N LYS A 680 39.19 -17.71 -48.38
CA LYS A 680 39.22 -19.04 -47.79
C LYS A 680 40.48 -19.01 -46.95
N ALA A 681 40.32 -19.18 -45.63
CA ALA A 681 41.48 -19.58 -44.87
C ALA A 681 42.13 -20.73 -45.64
N PRO A 682 43.46 -20.86 -45.71
CA PRO A 682 43.98 -22.20 -45.70
C PRO A 682 43.33 -22.82 -44.47
N PHE A 683 42.30 -23.66 -44.67
CA PHE A 683 41.56 -24.20 -43.55
C PHE A 683 42.59 -24.91 -42.67
N ALA A 684 42.41 -24.79 -41.35
CA ALA A 684 43.26 -25.48 -40.39
C ALA A 684 43.34 -27.00 -40.68
N ASN A 685 42.41 -27.54 -41.48
CA ASN A 685 42.49 -28.85 -42.14
C ASN A 685 43.88 -29.22 -42.68
N ASP A 686 44.67 -28.28 -43.20
CA ASP A 686 46.01 -28.61 -43.70
C ASP A 686 47.10 -28.47 -42.61
N LEU A 687 46.89 -27.66 -41.56
CA LEU A 687 47.77 -27.58 -40.38
C LEU A 687 47.77 -28.92 -39.63
N PHE A 688 46.59 -29.52 -39.50
CA PHE A 688 46.35 -30.74 -38.74
C PHE A 688 46.56 -32.04 -39.53
N LYS A 689 46.75 -31.96 -40.85
CA LYS A 689 47.09 -33.12 -41.69
C LYS A 689 48.57 -33.45 -41.69
N GLU A 690 49.44 -32.46 -41.50
CA GLU A 690 50.89 -32.62 -41.65
C GLU A 690 51.65 -32.67 -40.32
N THR A 691 51.02 -32.35 -39.19
CA THR A 691 51.62 -32.49 -37.85
C THR A 691 51.32 -33.86 -37.25
N SER A 692 52.38 -34.58 -36.85
CA SER A 692 52.31 -35.88 -36.17
C SER A 692 51.75 -35.74 -34.75
N LEU A 693 50.43 -35.55 -34.61
CA LEU A 693 49.80 -35.26 -33.33
C LEU A 693 49.32 -36.52 -32.61
N GLN A 694 49.39 -36.47 -31.27
CA GLN A 694 49.03 -37.57 -30.36
C GLN A 694 47.56 -38.02 -30.51
N PRO A 695 47.21 -39.27 -30.15
CA PRO A 695 45.86 -39.83 -30.31
C PRO A 695 44.73 -38.98 -29.68
N THR A 696 45.03 -38.26 -28.60
CA THR A 696 44.10 -37.35 -27.91
C THR A 696 43.66 -36.20 -28.81
N LEU A 697 44.55 -35.71 -29.69
CA LEU A 697 44.21 -34.65 -30.63
C LEU A 697 43.31 -35.14 -31.75
N LYS A 698 43.46 -36.40 -32.17
CA LYS A 698 42.58 -37.01 -33.19
C LYS A 698 41.13 -37.09 -32.71
N GLY A 699 40.92 -37.41 -31.43
CA GLY A 699 39.57 -37.41 -30.82
C GLY A 699 38.93 -36.02 -30.74
N LEU A 700 39.72 -34.98 -30.42
CA LEU A 700 39.26 -33.58 -30.46
C LEU A 700 39.07 -33.06 -31.90
N LEU A 701 39.92 -33.52 -32.83
CA LEU A 701 39.85 -33.22 -34.26
C LEU A 701 38.62 -33.83 -34.91
N ASP A 702 38.23 -35.07 -34.58
CA ASP A 702 37.03 -35.69 -35.15
C ASP A 702 35.75 -34.93 -34.74
N VAL A 703 35.71 -34.40 -33.50
CA VAL A 703 34.64 -33.52 -33.00
C VAL A 703 34.68 -32.16 -33.71
N TYR A 704 35.87 -31.61 -33.94
CA TYR A 704 36.08 -30.34 -34.63
C TYR A 704 35.87 -30.45 -36.16
N GLU A 705 36.12 -31.61 -36.78
CA GLU A 705 35.90 -31.90 -38.20
C GLU A 705 34.42 -32.15 -38.47
N GLN A 706 33.68 -32.80 -37.56
CA GLN A 706 32.22 -32.81 -37.62
C GLN A 706 31.67 -31.37 -37.54
N TYR A 707 32.23 -30.55 -36.67
CA TYR A 707 31.89 -29.13 -36.55
C TYR A 707 32.22 -28.33 -37.82
N ILE A 708 33.35 -28.61 -38.49
CA ILE A 708 33.75 -28.01 -39.78
C ILE A 708 32.92 -28.54 -40.96
N TYR A 709 32.48 -29.80 -40.93
CA TYR A 709 31.68 -30.40 -41.99
C TYR A 709 30.29 -29.75 -42.08
N TYR A 710 29.70 -29.41 -40.93
CA TYR A 710 28.53 -28.52 -40.88
C TYR A 710 28.88 -27.05 -41.24
N SER A 711 30.15 -26.64 -41.15
CA SER A 711 30.65 -25.26 -41.35
C SER A 711 30.97 -24.81 -42.78
N LYS A 712 30.44 -25.46 -43.83
CA LYS A 712 30.57 -24.92 -45.21
C LYS A 712 29.95 -23.53 -45.40
N TYR A 713 29.21 -23.04 -44.40
CA TYR A 713 28.54 -21.74 -44.40
C TYR A 713 28.83 -20.98 -43.09
N ASP A 714 30.03 -20.43 -42.90
CA ASP A 714 30.28 -19.31 -41.98
C ASP A 714 29.95 -19.57 -40.47
N HIS A 715 30.98 -19.88 -39.67
CA HIS A 715 30.91 -20.32 -38.26
C HIS A 715 29.95 -19.52 -37.36
N VAL A 716 29.77 -18.22 -37.62
CA VAL A 716 28.94 -17.35 -36.79
C VAL A 716 27.49 -17.34 -37.24
N SER A 717 27.26 -17.47 -38.54
CA SER A 717 25.93 -17.43 -39.15
C SER A 717 25.14 -18.71 -38.87
N ILE A 718 25.79 -19.88 -38.84
CA ILE A 718 25.15 -21.16 -38.48
C ILE A 718 24.83 -21.23 -36.99
N LEU A 719 25.75 -20.85 -36.10
CA LEU A 719 25.48 -20.84 -34.66
C LEU A 719 24.24 -19.98 -34.39
N THR A 720 24.19 -18.81 -35.00
CA THR A 720 23.07 -17.87 -34.89
C THR A 720 21.79 -18.38 -35.58
N HIS A 721 21.91 -19.05 -36.73
CA HIS A 721 20.77 -19.62 -37.45
C HIS A 721 20.19 -20.84 -36.74
N GLU A 722 20.99 -21.81 -36.29
CA GLU A 722 20.53 -22.98 -35.51
C GLU A 722 19.87 -22.56 -34.19
N LEU A 723 20.43 -21.55 -33.50
CA LEU A 723 19.85 -20.95 -32.30
C LEU A 723 18.47 -20.30 -32.55
N MET A 724 18.20 -19.86 -33.79
CA MET A 724 16.96 -19.19 -34.17
C MET A 724 15.98 -20.06 -34.97
N SER A 725 16.43 -21.13 -35.63
CA SER A 725 15.63 -21.96 -36.53
C SER A 725 15.07 -23.23 -35.89
N GLU A 726 15.67 -23.71 -34.79
CA GLU A 726 15.14 -24.86 -34.07
C GLU A 726 14.37 -24.43 -32.82
N GLY A 727 13.05 -24.62 -32.86
CA GLY A 727 12.19 -24.47 -31.69
C GLY A 727 12.50 -25.53 -30.64
N ILE A 728 13.47 -25.26 -29.76
CA ILE A 728 13.69 -26.01 -28.53
C ILE A 728 13.76 -25.01 -27.37
N PHE A 729 12.79 -25.15 -26.46
CA PHE A 729 12.34 -24.16 -25.46
C PHE A 729 13.26 -23.92 -24.25
N ASP A 730 14.54 -24.29 -24.27
CA ASP A 730 15.42 -24.15 -23.09
C ASP A 730 16.60 -23.21 -23.30
N ARG A 731 16.46 -22.01 -22.74
CA ARG A 731 17.43 -20.91 -22.73
C ARG A 731 18.74 -21.26 -22.03
N LYS A 732 18.68 -22.05 -20.95
CA LYS A 732 19.88 -22.46 -20.20
C LYS A 732 20.74 -23.40 -21.04
N LYS A 733 20.09 -24.30 -21.77
CA LYS A 733 20.77 -25.23 -22.69
C LYS A 733 21.49 -24.51 -23.83
N ARG A 734 20.92 -23.42 -24.37
CA ARG A 734 21.57 -22.60 -25.41
C ARG A 734 22.83 -21.89 -24.89
N ILE A 735 22.72 -21.21 -23.74
CA ILE A 735 23.87 -20.52 -23.12
C ILE A 735 24.98 -21.53 -22.78
N ASN A 736 24.63 -22.66 -22.18
CA ASN A 736 25.59 -23.71 -21.84
C ASN A 736 26.30 -24.27 -23.09
N SER A 737 25.55 -24.58 -24.15
CA SER A 737 26.14 -25.08 -25.39
C SER A 737 27.10 -24.07 -26.05
N ILE A 738 26.84 -22.77 -25.92
CA ILE A 738 27.74 -21.73 -26.46
C ILE A 738 28.99 -21.64 -25.59
N SER A 739 28.84 -21.60 -24.27
CA SER A 739 29.94 -21.60 -23.32
C SER A 739 30.86 -22.81 -23.52
N GLU A 740 30.31 -24.01 -23.64
CA GLU A 740 31.06 -25.26 -23.93
C GLU A 740 31.91 -25.14 -25.21
N ARG A 741 31.35 -24.57 -26.28
CA ARG A 741 32.08 -24.40 -27.56
C ARG A 741 33.18 -23.35 -27.45
N MET A 742 32.96 -22.25 -26.73
CA MET A 742 33.98 -21.22 -26.49
C MET A 742 35.14 -21.76 -25.65
N ILE A 743 34.83 -22.56 -24.63
CA ILE A 743 35.79 -23.29 -23.78
C ILE A 743 36.64 -24.25 -24.61
N LEU A 744 36.02 -24.98 -25.54
CA LEU A 744 36.70 -25.91 -26.44
C LEU A 744 37.67 -25.19 -27.39
N HIS A 745 37.24 -24.09 -28.01
CA HIS A 745 38.10 -23.29 -28.88
C HIS A 745 39.31 -22.69 -28.15
N LEU A 746 39.11 -22.26 -26.90
CA LEU A 746 40.18 -21.73 -26.06
C LEU A 746 41.23 -22.80 -25.75
N HIS A 747 40.80 -24.00 -25.35
CA HIS A 747 41.71 -25.14 -25.13
C HIS A 747 42.50 -25.50 -26.38
N LEU A 748 41.85 -25.56 -27.55
CA LEU A 748 42.54 -25.90 -28.79
C LEU A 748 43.63 -24.87 -29.13
N THR A 749 43.36 -23.59 -28.88
CA THR A 749 44.31 -22.50 -29.15
C THR A 749 45.52 -22.57 -28.23
N LEU A 750 45.31 -22.79 -26.93
CA LEU A 750 46.39 -22.94 -25.94
C LEU A 750 47.26 -24.17 -26.24
N TYR A 751 46.63 -25.29 -26.55
CA TYR A 751 47.33 -26.52 -26.89
C TYR A 751 48.20 -26.36 -28.15
N LEU A 752 47.67 -25.72 -29.20
CA LEU A 752 48.43 -25.44 -30.43
C LEU A 752 49.63 -24.53 -30.18
N LEU A 753 49.48 -23.51 -29.32
CA LEU A 753 50.61 -22.68 -28.92
C LEU A 753 51.70 -23.52 -28.26
N LYS A 754 51.31 -24.37 -27.30
CA LYS A 754 52.22 -25.30 -26.60
C LYS A 754 52.98 -26.22 -27.56
N GLU A 755 52.32 -26.78 -28.56
CA GLU A 755 52.94 -27.67 -29.56
C GLU A 755 53.85 -26.94 -30.57
N THR A 756 53.47 -25.74 -31.00
CA THR A 756 54.24 -24.96 -31.99
C THR A 756 55.46 -24.26 -31.38
N THR A 757 55.53 -24.17 -30.07
CA THR A 757 56.63 -23.53 -29.32
C THR A 757 57.08 -24.35 -28.10
N PRO A 758 57.41 -25.64 -28.28
CA PRO A 758 57.57 -26.59 -27.17
C PRO A 758 58.83 -26.33 -26.32
N SER A 759 59.79 -25.56 -26.84
CA SER A 759 61.03 -25.20 -26.15
C SER A 759 60.93 -23.94 -25.28
N ASP A 760 59.81 -23.23 -25.27
CA ASP A 760 59.62 -21.98 -24.52
C ASP A 760 59.02 -22.26 -23.13
N ASN A 761 59.90 -22.41 -22.14
CA ASN A 761 59.52 -22.77 -20.77
C ASN A 761 58.67 -21.67 -20.07
N TYR A 762 58.86 -20.40 -20.45
CA TYR A 762 58.13 -19.29 -19.85
C TYR A 762 56.69 -19.24 -20.39
N LEU A 763 56.53 -19.41 -21.70
CA LEU A 763 55.24 -19.55 -22.36
C LEU A 763 54.46 -20.76 -21.86
N ASN A 764 55.12 -21.92 -21.72
CA ASN A 764 54.48 -23.13 -21.21
C ASN A 764 53.98 -22.93 -19.78
N SER A 765 54.75 -22.26 -18.91
CA SER A 765 54.32 -21.91 -17.55
C SER A 765 53.09 -21.00 -17.55
N LEU A 766 53.04 -20.00 -18.43
CA LEU A 766 51.90 -19.09 -18.55
C LEU A 766 50.64 -19.77 -19.11
N ILE A 767 50.81 -20.71 -20.04
CA ILE A 767 49.71 -21.54 -20.56
C ILE A 767 49.14 -22.40 -19.42
N ASP A 768 50.01 -23.05 -18.64
CA ASP A 768 49.60 -23.91 -17.54
C ASP A 768 48.86 -23.12 -16.43
N ASP A 769 49.33 -21.92 -16.08
CA ASP A 769 48.65 -21.02 -15.13
C ASP A 769 47.26 -20.60 -15.63
N PHE A 770 47.14 -20.34 -16.93
CA PHE A 770 45.88 -19.94 -17.55
C PHE A 770 44.88 -21.12 -17.64
N GLU A 771 45.34 -22.31 -18.01
CA GLU A 771 44.54 -23.54 -18.01
C GLU A 771 43.99 -23.85 -16.61
N HIS A 772 44.79 -23.62 -15.56
CA HIS A 772 44.37 -23.78 -14.17
C HIS A 772 43.22 -22.82 -13.79
N TYR A 773 43.34 -21.53 -14.11
CA TYR A 773 42.30 -20.53 -13.86
C TYR A 773 41.02 -20.83 -14.64
N HIS A 774 41.17 -21.22 -15.91
CA HIS A 774 40.05 -21.56 -16.77
C HIS A 774 39.30 -22.80 -16.30
N LYS A 775 40.01 -23.86 -15.86
CA LYS A 775 39.39 -25.07 -15.31
C LYS A 775 38.51 -24.77 -14.10
N SER A 776 38.97 -23.89 -13.21
CA SER A 776 38.15 -23.39 -12.09
C SER A 776 36.89 -22.65 -12.55
N LEU A 777 36.96 -21.93 -13.68
CA LEU A 777 35.82 -21.23 -14.27
C LEU A 777 34.80 -22.21 -14.88
N VAL A 778 35.27 -23.27 -15.53
CA VAL A 778 34.43 -24.34 -16.11
C VAL A 778 33.74 -25.17 -15.03
N GLU A 779 34.43 -25.50 -13.94
CA GLU A 779 33.85 -26.25 -12.81
C GLU A 779 32.74 -25.48 -12.06
N ASN A 780 32.70 -24.15 -12.23
CA ASN A 780 31.67 -23.27 -11.66
C ASN A 780 30.46 -23.04 -12.57
N PHE A 781 30.54 -23.41 -13.86
CA PHE A 781 29.46 -23.33 -14.84
C PHE A 781 28.71 -24.67 -14.93
#